data_AF-A0A218P182-F1
#
_entry.id   AF-A0A218P182-F1
#
_cell.length_a   1.000
_cell.length_b   1.000
_cell.length_c   1.000
_cell.angle_alpha   90.00
_cell.angle_beta   90.00
_cell.angle_gamma   90.00
#
_symmetry.space_group_name_H-M   'P 1'
#
loop_
_entity.id
_entity.type
_entity.pdbx_description
1 polymer ?
#
loop_
_entity_poly.entity_id
_entity_poly.type
_entity_poly.pdbx_seq_one_letter_code
_entity_poly.pdbx_strand_id
1 'polypeptide(L)'
;MSMVSRVGIGKSHAGERKDKPLKRYFSLVLIMLLIIASGCLSGHHPNPTTSTITQQATETRQRDTAPPEVILESVSKNPDNGSITIKLAIRDDSTVKTARLTYDNVNLTLNKTGEYYKTTLKLENPDEAKEAWLKVTATDEYNNTAQKTIRIEWSLRDAYVYFLNENNLDDNFFLEFFNQSEGLRHMFDVSKNLTREILLVANKSSKNLEDNIAFLALNYTETSREARLYFNILSSTGTYNAKPEVVRALYYYVKAVTGQDLPLHDYAILKTFINASDENPELIDFQPIVLHDNYRHWIKIYWYNKPRDTWMIVEFIRRNPYVVENENLYLPVNMLIKETAWNFFDNKFGPRYADKHHNNLTEKQLDAIYNPESEDVWYVIQKLWDYYYQGINKRYQYIKWWDKEEFAKQYPDITERKLILLGLWDVPNQVPDLSHTHKDERNNDVYNVVWGMEAQRRLVDELEEMYKILDNASKTNEGRWQYLLAWYQWIVDRGHNGLPNMHEQFVGAKVGEIKIALRVQFERWTEQQKEDWYNDIMNHNGVDQFLTKIFPDYEKVKAAYGYVRYNGGDFGGEIGTYYYGLNLAFKAYGIPTRINSLAINKGRSAYSSIYIYKAPLSTIGGEFIFPLPKNIRDLLKQKYGDGIVFSPEGGFSMYGLKDGLEKDGMLEIGTCFYRITKDVKVIDPEKHKIVLWKKS
;
A
#
# COMPACT_ATOMS: atom_id res chain seq x y z
N MET A 1 -39.99 -30.26 -33.54
CA MET A 1 -39.55 -31.63 -33.80
C MET A 1 -38.59 -32.06 -32.68
N SER A 2 -38.94 -33.17 -32.01
CA SER A 2 -38.24 -34.01 -30.98
C SER A 2 -37.22 -33.35 -30.05
N MET A 3 -37.49 -33.19 -28.75
CA MET A 3 -37.52 -34.19 -27.64
C MET A 3 -36.15 -34.65 -27.09
N VAL A 4 -35.93 -34.33 -25.81
CA VAL A 4 -35.50 -35.19 -24.67
C VAL A 4 -34.17 -35.96 -24.85
N SER A 5 -33.14 -35.72 -24.02
CA SER A 5 -33.04 -36.40 -22.71
C SER A 5 -32.14 -35.69 -21.68
N ARG A 6 -32.65 -35.65 -20.44
CA ARG A 6 -31.86 -35.59 -19.19
C ARG A 6 -31.63 -37.04 -18.72
N VAL A 7 -30.49 -37.28 -18.08
CA VAL A 7 -30.29 -38.03 -16.81
C VAL A 7 -28.80 -38.35 -16.68
N GLY A 8 -28.24 -38.18 -15.48
CA GLY A 8 -26.89 -38.65 -15.15
C GLY A 8 -26.36 -38.11 -13.81
N ILE A 9 -26.92 -38.60 -12.71
CA ILE A 9 -26.35 -38.47 -11.36
C ILE A 9 -25.10 -39.35 -11.28
N GLY A 10 -23.99 -38.83 -10.75
CA GLY A 10 -22.80 -39.59 -10.45
C GLY A 10 -21.95 -38.93 -9.36
N LYS A 11 -22.20 -39.30 -8.10
CA LYS A 11 -21.26 -39.10 -7.00
C LYS A 11 -20.22 -40.21 -7.02
N SER A 12 -18.98 -39.83 -6.71
CA SER A 12 -17.90 -40.59 -6.07
C SER A 12 -16.60 -40.49 -6.86
N HIS A 13 -15.56 -39.97 -6.22
CA HIS A 13 -14.36 -40.76 -5.89
C HIS A 13 -13.40 -39.87 -5.09
N ALA A 14 -13.21 -40.27 -3.83
CA ALA A 14 -12.07 -39.86 -3.03
C ALA A 14 -10.81 -40.50 -3.64
N GLY A 15 -9.76 -39.70 -3.83
CA GLY A 15 -8.46 -40.14 -4.32
C GLY A 15 -7.37 -39.67 -3.37
N GLU A 16 -6.80 -40.62 -2.63
CA GLU A 16 -5.63 -40.51 -1.77
C GLU A 16 -4.32 -40.19 -2.53
N ARG A 17 -3.45 -39.38 -1.91
CA ARG A 17 -1.97 -39.50 -1.92
C ARG A 17 -1.47 -38.93 -0.57
N LYS A 18 -0.89 -39.71 0.36
CA LYS A 18 0.49 -40.28 0.43
C LYS A 18 1.57 -39.21 0.16
N ASP A 19 2.61 -38.98 0.96
CA ASP A 19 3.16 -39.69 2.12
C ASP A 19 4.33 -38.83 2.72
N LYS A 20 4.51 -38.89 4.06
CA LYS A 20 5.78 -38.91 4.84
C LYS A 20 6.64 -37.62 5.05
N PRO A 21 7.55 -37.60 6.06
CA PRO A 21 7.45 -38.15 7.43
C PRO A 21 8.01 -37.17 8.51
N LEU A 22 7.46 -37.17 9.72
CA LEU A 22 8.15 -36.62 10.90
C LEU A 22 8.62 -37.76 11.83
N LYS A 23 9.95 -37.88 11.96
CA LYS A 23 10.63 -38.76 12.91
C LYS A 23 10.76 -38.04 14.27
N ARG A 24 10.22 -38.71 15.30
CA ARG A 24 10.68 -38.98 16.69
C ARG A 24 11.91 -38.20 17.22
N TYR A 25 12.00 -37.81 18.49
CA TYR A 25 12.21 -38.70 19.66
C TYR A 25 12.01 -37.98 21.03
N PHE A 26 11.35 -38.67 21.97
CA PHE A 26 11.62 -38.82 23.44
C PHE A 26 11.53 -37.58 24.37
N SER A 27 11.11 -37.62 25.65
CA SER A 27 10.65 -38.66 26.58
C SER A 27 10.19 -38.03 27.92
N LEU A 28 9.44 -38.82 28.70
CA LEU A 28 9.19 -38.76 30.15
C LEU A 28 8.35 -37.62 30.77
N VAL A 29 7.20 -38.01 31.34
CA VAL A 29 6.42 -37.26 32.34
C VAL A 29 6.64 -37.90 33.71
N LEU A 30 7.00 -37.06 34.69
CA LEU A 30 7.26 -37.39 36.08
C LEU A 30 5.99 -37.21 36.91
N ILE A 31 5.72 -38.18 37.80
CA ILE A 31 4.68 -38.16 38.82
C ILE A 31 5.29 -37.65 40.13
N MET A 32 4.66 -36.69 40.83
CA MET A 32 4.28 -36.76 42.26
C MET A 32 3.99 -35.39 42.89
N LEU A 33 2.83 -35.34 43.54
CA LEU A 33 2.46 -34.58 44.75
C LEU A 33 1.68 -35.64 45.58
N LEU A 34 1.72 -35.77 46.90
CA LEU A 34 1.61 -34.83 48.01
C LEU A 34 1.72 -35.68 49.31
N ILE A 35 2.09 -35.12 50.47
CA ILE A 35 1.46 -35.33 51.81
C ILE A 35 2.28 -34.62 52.90
N ILE A 36 1.56 -33.97 53.81
CA ILE A 36 2.01 -33.23 55.00
C ILE A 36 1.54 -33.95 56.28
N ALA A 37 2.39 -33.86 57.33
CA ALA A 37 2.11 -33.75 58.78
C ALA A 37 1.97 -34.97 59.73
N SER A 38 2.68 -34.79 60.88
CA SER A 38 2.37 -35.19 62.28
C SER A 38 2.39 -36.69 62.63
N GLY A 39 2.87 -37.20 63.78
CA GLY A 39 3.39 -36.66 65.04
C GLY A 39 3.33 -37.79 66.11
N CYS A 40 4.20 -37.73 67.11
CA CYS A 40 4.10 -38.30 68.47
C CYS A 40 4.14 -39.83 68.80
N LEU A 41 5.10 -40.13 69.69
CA LEU A 41 4.99 -40.82 71.01
C LEU A 41 5.10 -42.35 71.20
N SER A 42 5.83 -42.67 72.28
CA SER A 42 5.94 -43.92 73.08
C SER A 42 6.74 -45.07 72.44
N GLY A 43 7.70 -45.74 73.06
CA GLY A 43 8.16 -45.79 74.45
C GLY A 43 8.17 -47.25 74.92
N HIS A 44 9.33 -47.87 75.16
CA HIS A 44 9.59 -48.85 76.24
C HIS A 44 11.01 -49.46 76.17
N HIS A 45 11.68 -49.39 77.32
CA HIS A 45 12.85 -50.16 77.77
C HIS A 45 12.45 -51.63 78.04
N PRO A 46 13.36 -52.64 78.09
CA PRO A 46 14.44 -52.72 79.12
C PRO A 46 15.79 -53.36 78.72
N ASN A 47 16.78 -53.01 79.56
CA ASN A 47 18.11 -53.58 79.83
C ASN A 47 18.06 -55.10 80.17
N PRO A 48 19.18 -55.90 80.17
CA PRO A 48 20.42 -55.54 80.89
C PRO A 48 21.80 -56.17 80.51
N THR A 49 22.84 -55.56 81.13
CA THR A 49 24.10 -56.12 81.71
C THR A 49 25.36 -56.48 80.88
N THR A 50 26.46 -55.80 81.29
CA THR A 50 27.90 -56.20 81.41
C THR A 50 28.66 -56.62 80.13
N SER A 51 29.91 -56.19 79.87
CA SER A 51 31.07 -56.08 80.76
C SER A 51 32.18 -55.17 80.17
N THR A 52 33.06 -54.73 81.07
CA THR A 52 34.24 -53.87 80.91
C THR A 52 35.35 -54.53 80.10
N ILE A 53 35.89 -53.87 79.05
CA ILE A 53 37.30 -54.06 78.61
C ILE A 53 37.85 -52.72 78.08
N THR A 54 38.92 -52.27 78.72
CA THR A 54 39.79 -51.17 78.32
C THR A 54 40.62 -51.58 77.11
N GLN A 55 40.51 -50.86 75.98
CA GLN A 55 41.47 -50.96 74.87
C GLN A 55 41.83 -49.55 74.38
N GLN A 56 43.12 -49.25 74.44
CA GLN A 56 43.74 -48.12 73.76
C GLN A 56 43.60 -48.32 72.25
N ALA A 57 42.84 -47.45 71.59
CA ALA A 57 42.76 -47.40 70.14
C ALA A 57 43.91 -46.55 69.59
N THR A 58 44.84 -47.19 68.90
CA THR A 58 45.68 -46.51 67.91
C THR A 58 44.77 -46.18 66.73
N GLU A 59 44.44 -44.91 66.53
CA GLU A 59 43.69 -44.45 65.36
C GLU A 59 44.51 -44.73 64.08
N THR A 60 44.25 -45.87 63.44
CA THR A 60 44.43 -46.00 61.99
C THR A 60 43.45 -45.02 61.34
N ARG A 61 43.92 -43.82 60.96
CA ARG A 61 43.17 -42.92 60.08
C ARG A 61 42.78 -43.71 58.83
N GLN A 62 41.49 -44.00 58.69
CA GLN A 62 40.94 -44.58 57.48
C GLN A 62 41.27 -43.62 56.33
N ARG A 63 41.99 -44.10 55.32
CA ARG A 63 42.34 -43.30 54.16
C ARG A 63 41.04 -42.94 53.44
N ASP A 64 40.77 -41.65 53.29
CA ASP A 64 39.60 -41.21 52.54
C ASP A 64 39.71 -41.63 51.07
N THR A 65 38.63 -42.21 50.57
CA THR A 65 38.49 -42.67 49.17
C THR A 65 37.36 -41.95 48.44
N ALA A 66 36.58 -41.13 49.15
CA ALA A 66 35.51 -40.36 48.57
C ALA A 66 36.08 -39.07 47.97
N PRO A 67 35.65 -38.65 46.77
CA PRO A 67 36.01 -37.35 46.24
C PRO A 67 35.23 -36.22 46.94
N PRO A 68 35.79 -34.99 46.99
CA PRO A 68 35.12 -33.85 47.63
C PRO A 68 33.73 -33.57 47.05
N GLU A 69 32.75 -33.23 47.88
CA GLU A 69 31.44 -32.78 47.43
C GLU A 69 31.44 -31.27 47.16
N VAL A 70 31.07 -30.86 45.93
CA VAL A 70 30.96 -29.43 45.56
C VAL A 70 29.49 -28.98 45.55
N ILE A 71 29.14 -28.04 46.42
CA ILE A 71 27.80 -27.47 46.56
C ILE A 71 27.83 -25.98 46.18
N LEU A 72 26.88 -25.56 45.32
CA LEU A 72 26.70 -24.15 44.98
C LEU A 72 25.75 -23.52 46.00
N GLU A 73 26.25 -22.55 46.76
CA GLU A 73 25.48 -21.88 47.82
C GLU A 73 24.74 -20.66 47.28
N SER A 74 25.45 -19.80 46.55
CA SER A 74 24.86 -18.59 45.99
C SER A 74 25.64 -18.07 44.80
N VAL A 75 24.93 -17.46 43.87
CA VAL A 75 25.48 -16.66 42.77
C VAL A 75 24.95 -15.24 42.92
N SER A 76 25.85 -14.26 42.95
CA SER A 76 25.51 -12.84 42.88
C SER A 76 26.04 -12.27 41.57
N LYS A 77 25.18 -11.59 40.81
CA LYS A 77 25.52 -10.96 39.53
C LYS A 77 25.53 -9.45 39.72
N ASN A 78 26.53 -8.78 39.18
CA ASN A 78 26.58 -7.33 39.10
C ASN A 78 26.57 -6.92 37.63
N PRO A 79 25.43 -6.49 37.09
CA PRO A 79 25.33 -6.09 35.70
C PRO A 79 26.09 -4.82 35.36
N ASP A 80 26.45 -3.99 36.36
CA ASP A 80 27.12 -2.73 36.09
C ASP A 80 28.53 -2.92 35.51
N ASN A 81 29.16 -4.05 35.84
CA ASN A 81 30.52 -4.35 35.43
C ASN A 81 30.72 -5.81 34.98
N GLY A 82 29.64 -6.55 34.73
CA GLY A 82 29.70 -7.92 34.24
C GLY A 82 30.31 -8.91 35.23
N SER A 83 30.35 -8.59 36.53
CA SER A 83 30.99 -9.46 37.52
C SER A 83 30.02 -10.48 38.10
N ILE A 84 30.51 -11.71 38.25
CA ILE A 84 29.78 -12.83 38.86
C ILE A 84 30.57 -13.29 40.07
N THR A 85 29.93 -13.18 41.23
CA THR A 85 30.48 -13.66 42.51
C THR A 85 29.84 -14.98 42.87
N ILE A 86 30.67 -15.99 43.11
CA ILE A 86 30.23 -17.37 43.34
C ILE A 86 30.69 -17.77 44.73
N LYS A 87 29.76 -18.34 45.48
CA LYS A 87 30.00 -18.93 46.79
C LYS A 87 29.73 -20.43 46.71
N LEU A 88 30.74 -21.23 47.05
CA LEU A 88 30.69 -22.69 47.03
C LEU A 88 30.97 -23.22 48.43
N ALA A 89 30.28 -24.28 48.83
CA ALA A 89 30.73 -25.14 49.92
C ALA A 89 31.40 -26.38 49.29
N ILE A 90 32.62 -26.68 49.72
CA ILE A 90 33.32 -27.91 49.31
C ILE A 90 33.53 -28.73 50.57
N ARG A 91 32.80 -29.85 50.67
CA ARG A 91 32.79 -30.73 51.84
C ARG A 91 33.57 -31.99 51.52
N ASP A 92 34.39 -32.42 52.47
CA ASP A 92 35.25 -33.57 52.33
C ASP A 92 35.56 -34.07 53.75
N ASP A 93 35.64 -35.38 53.94
CA ASP A 93 36.01 -35.96 55.24
C ASP A 93 37.53 -35.81 55.49
N SER A 94 38.28 -35.50 54.43
CA SER A 94 39.69 -35.12 54.42
C SER A 94 39.92 -33.64 54.08
N THR A 95 41.18 -33.21 54.06
CA THR A 95 41.52 -31.81 53.75
C THR A 95 41.47 -31.56 52.24
N VAL A 96 40.62 -30.63 51.80
CA VAL A 96 40.62 -30.14 50.41
C VAL A 96 41.98 -29.48 50.08
N LYS A 97 42.75 -30.10 49.18
CA LYS A 97 44.09 -29.68 48.77
C LYS A 97 44.05 -28.57 47.74
N THR A 98 43.21 -28.70 46.71
CA THR A 98 43.03 -27.65 45.71
C THR A 98 41.55 -27.51 45.31
N ALA A 99 41.12 -26.28 45.09
CA ALA A 99 39.82 -25.95 44.50
C ALA A 99 40.06 -24.90 43.42
N ARG A 100 39.60 -25.18 42.20
CA ARG A 100 39.76 -24.31 41.04
C ARG A 100 38.43 -24.15 40.32
N LEU A 101 38.19 -22.95 39.81
CA LEU A 101 37.08 -22.67 38.93
C LEU A 101 37.64 -22.36 37.55
N THR A 102 37.18 -23.05 36.52
CA THR A 102 37.56 -22.79 35.14
C THR A 102 36.40 -22.12 34.41
N TYR A 103 36.67 -20.98 33.78
CA TYR A 103 35.76 -20.25 32.88
C TYR A 103 36.53 -19.93 31.60
N ASP A 104 35.98 -20.28 30.45
CA ASP A 104 36.62 -20.10 29.14
C ASP A 104 38.13 -20.47 29.09
N ASN A 105 38.44 -21.65 29.61
CA ASN A 105 39.83 -22.17 29.74
C ASN A 105 40.77 -21.37 30.67
N VAL A 106 40.28 -20.31 31.32
CA VAL A 106 41.00 -19.57 32.36
C VAL A 106 40.72 -20.20 33.72
N ASN A 107 41.79 -20.53 34.45
CA ASN A 107 41.69 -21.04 35.82
C ASN A 107 41.69 -19.90 36.82
N LEU A 108 40.62 -19.78 37.59
CA LEU A 108 40.43 -18.83 38.66
C LEU A 108 40.63 -19.53 40.01
N THR A 109 41.43 -18.90 40.86
CA THR A 109 41.65 -19.36 42.23
C THR A 109 40.39 -19.15 43.06
N LEU A 110 39.98 -20.19 43.79
CA LEU A 110 38.92 -20.12 44.78
C LEU A 110 39.52 -19.80 46.15
N ASN A 111 39.20 -18.64 46.71
CA ASN A 111 39.71 -18.22 48.01
C ASN A 111 38.83 -18.80 49.12
N LYS A 112 39.43 -19.54 50.05
CA LYS A 112 38.72 -20.06 51.23
C LYS A 112 38.45 -18.93 52.21
N THR A 113 37.21 -18.78 52.65
CA THR A 113 36.76 -17.78 53.63
C THR A 113 35.80 -18.45 54.59
N GLY A 114 36.29 -18.86 55.77
CA GLY A 114 35.54 -19.73 56.69
C GLY A 114 35.31 -21.12 56.08
N GLU A 115 34.05 -21.56 56.06
CA GLU A 115 33.64 -22.85 55.48
C GLU A 115 33.39 -22.81 53.96
N TYR A 116 33.54 -21.63 53.33
CA TYR A 116 33.18 -21.44 51.93
C TYR A 116 34.39 -21.10 51.06
N TYR A 117 34.24 -21.37 49.78
CA TYR A 117 35.14 -20.93 48.72
C TYR A 117 34.44 -19.84 47.92
N LYS A 118 35.10 -18.69 47.76
CA LYS A 118 34.58 -17.54 47.03
C LYS A 118 35.53 -17.14 45.92
N THR A 119 34.97 -16.78 44.77
CA THR A 119 35.69 -16.07 43.72
C THR A 119 34.74 -15.12 42.99
N THR A 120 35.33 -14.13 42.31
CA THR A 120 34.62 -13.21 41.45
C THR A 120 35.29 -13.28 40.08
N LEU A 121 34.50 -13.53 39.05
CA LEU A 121 34.94 -13.47 37.66
C LEU A 121 34.29 -12.26 37.00
N LYS A 122 35.02 -11.62 36.07
CA LYS A 122 34.48 -10.59 35.20
C LYS A 122 34.29 -11.22 33.83
N LEU A 123 33.10 -11.09 33.25
CA LEU A 123 32.87 -11.48 31.87
C LEU A 123 33.67 -10.55 30.96
N GLU A 124 34.34 -11.08 29.94
CA GLU A 124 35.15 -10.25 29.04
C GLU A 124 34.33 -9.70 27.86
N ASN A 125 33.22 -10.35 27.51
CA ASN A 125 32.35 -9.93 26.42
C ASN A 125 30.87 -9.87 26.85
N PRO A 126 30.13 -8.78 26.57
CA PRO A 126 28.68 -8.72 26.73
C PRO A 126 27.89 -9.85 26.04
N ASP A 127 28.42 -10.44 24.96
CA ASP A 127 27.81 -11.60 24.29
C ASP A 127 27.74 -12.83 25.21
N GLU A 128 28.72 -12.98 26.10
CA GLU A 128 28.82 -14.09 27.05
C GLU A 128 27.90 -13.90 28.28
N ALA A 129 27.34 -12.70 28.45
CA ALA A 129 26.51 -12.42 29.61
C ALA A 129 25.22 -13.23 29.63
N LYS A 130 24.73 -13.74 28.49
CA LYS A 130 23.47 -14.52 28.46
C LYS A 130 23.58 -15.81 29.29
N GLU A 131 24.69 -16.52 29.15
CA GLU A 131 25.00 -17.70 29.95
C GLU A 131 26.50 -17.91 30.14
N ALA A 132 26.91 -18.23 31.36
CA ALA A 132 28.27 -18.61 31.68
C ALA A 132 28.32 -20.06 32.19
N TRP A 133 29.16 -20.88 31.57
CA TRP A 133 29.42 -22.26 31.97
C TRP A 133 30.73 -22.33 32.74
N LEU A 134 30.63 -22.77 34.00
CA LEU A 134 31.76 -22.79 34.92
C LEU A 134 32.04 -24.21 35.35
N LYS A 135 33.31 -24.60 35.36
CA LYS A 135 33.72 -25.92 35.82
C LYS A 135 34.50 -25.77 37.12
N VAL A 136 33.94 -26.27 38.21
CA VAL A 136 34.64 -26.36 39.49
C VAL A 136 35.33 -27.71 39.56
N THR A 137 36.62 -27.71 39.88
CA THR A 137 37.39 -28.93 40.19
C THR A 137 37.93 -28.81 41.60
N ALA A 138 37.61 -29.79 42.44
CA ALA A 138 38.13 -29.91 43.80
C ALA A 138 38.92 -31.21 43.92
N THR A 139 40.08 -31.15 44.55
CA THR A 139 40.94 -32.31 44.79
C THR A 139 41.35 -32.31 46.25
N ASP A 140 41.23 -33.46 46.90
CA ASP A 140 41.62 -33.66 48.29
C ASP A 140 43.12 -33.94 48.47
N GLU A 141 43.56 -34.20 49.70
CA GLU A 141 44.95 -34.54 50.01
C GLU A 141 45.39 -35.94 49.50
N TYR A 142 44.43 -36.81 49.19
CA TYR A 142 44.65 -38.16 48.67
C TYR A 142 44.58 -38.27 47.13
N ASN A 143 44.37 -37.14 46.45
CA ASN A 143 44.18 -36.98 45.02
C ASN A 143 42.84 -37.52 44.46
N ASN A 144 41.84 -37.75 45.31
CA ASN A 144 40.46 -37.93 44.84
C ASN A 144 39.95 -36.58 44.30
N THR A 145 39.29 -36.60 43.15
CA THR A 145 38.89 -35.36 42.45
C THR A 145 37.40 -35.38 42.12
N ALA A 146 36.72 -34.28 42.43
CA ALA A 146 35.36 -34.01 41.99
C ALA A 146 35.31 -32.88 40.98
N GLN A 147 34.36 -32.97 40.06
CA GLN A 147 34.07 -31.93 39.08
C GLN A 147 32.59 -31.60 39.09
N LYS A 148 32.26 -30.30 39.09
CA LYS A 148 30.88 -29.81 38.97
C LYS A 148 30.80 -28.71 37.94
N THR A 149 29.91 -28.87 36.97
CA THR A 149 29.57 -27.82 36.03
C THR A 149 28.42 -26.99 36.58
N ILE A 150 28.57 -25.68 36.56
CA ILE A 150 27.59 -24.70 37.01
C ILE A 150 27.22 -23.84 35.81
N ARG A 151 25.93 -23.77 35.51
CA ARG A 151 25.37 -22.83 34.53
C ARG A 151 24.86 -21.60 35.25
N ILE A 152 25.30 -20.42 34.82
CA ILE A 152 24.81 -19.14 35.33
C ILE A 152 24.10 -18.43 34.19
N GLU A 153 22.79 -18.29 34.30
CA GLU A 153 21.97 -17.59 33.30
C GLU A 153 21.73 -16.16 33.77
N TRP A 154 21.93 -15.15 32.92
CA TRP A 154 21.52 -13.79 33.24
C TRP A 154 20.12 -13.51 32.72
N SER A 155 19.42 -12.59 33.38
CA SER A 155 18.23 -12.03 32.75
C SER A 155 18.66 -11.24 31.51
N LEU A 156 17.81 -11.20 30.49
CA LEU A 156 18.10 -10.43 29.28
C LEU A 156 18.34 -8.95 29.61
N ARG A 157 17.65 -8.44 30.63
CA ARG A 157 17.81 -7.07 31.14
C ARG A 157 19.18 -6.86 31.77
N ASP A 158 19.66 -7.77 32.62
CA ASP A 158 20.98 -7.64 33.26
C ASP A 158 22.10 -7.71 32.21
N ALA A 159 21.97 -8.60 31.23
CA ALA A 159 22.90 -8.66 30.11
C ALA A 159 22.89 -7.37 29.29
N TYR A 160 21.72 -6.74 29.13
CA TYR A 160 21.58 -5.45 28.45
C TYR A 160 22.21 -4.29 29.22
N VAL A 161 22.01 -4.21 30.55
CA VAL A 161 22.69 -3.23 31.41
C VAL A 161 24.20 -3.34 31.27
N TYR A 162 24.74 -4.57 31.33
CA TYR A 162 26.17 -4.79 31.12
C TYR A 162 26.64 -4.33 29.74
N PHE A 163 25.87 -4.65 28.70
CA PHE A 163 26.14 -4.21 27.34
C PHE A 163 26.16 -2.68 27.20
N LEU A 164 25.22 -1.96 27.84
CA LEU A 164 25.21 -0.49 27.82
C LEU A 164 26.48 0.08 28.45
N ASN A 165 26.87 -0.43 29.62
CA ASN A 165 28.03 0.05 30.37
C ASN A 165 29.34 -0.17 29.61
N GLU A 166 29.55 -1.37 29.04
CA GLU A 166 30.75 -1.66 28.24
C GLU A 166 30.81 -0.82 26.94
N ASN A 167 29.67 -0.30 26.47
CA ASN A 167 29.62 0.61 25.32
C ASN A 167 29.57 2.10 25.69
N ASN A 168 29.69 2.46 26.98
CA ASN A 168 29.55 3.82 27.49
C ASN A 168 28.21 4.49 27.10
N LEU A 169 27.13 3.70 27.11
CA LEU A 169 25.75 4.13 26.81
C LEU A 169 24.90 4.13 28.09
N ASP A 170 25.42 4.65 29.19
CA ASP A 170 24.69 4.69 30.47
C ASP A 170 23.74 5.90 30.51
N ASP A 171 22.48 5.65 30.16
CA ASP A 171 21.38 6.60 30.27
C ASP A 171 20.11 5.86 30.72
N ASN A 172 19.38 6.45 31.68
CA ASN A 172 18.03 6.02 32.06
C ASN A 172 17.12 5.88 30.84
N PHE A 173 17.34 6.71 29.81
CA PHE A 173 16.65 6.63 28.52
C PHE A 173 16.77 5.24 27.85
N PHE A 174 17.97 4.66 27.76
CA PHE A 174 18.14 3.37 27.06
C PHE A 174 17.55 2.20 27.86
N LEU A 175 17.58 2.29 29.19
CA LEU A 175 16.89 1.33 30.04
C LEU A 175 15.37 1.44 29.86
N GLU A 176 14.83 2.66 29.82
CA GLU A 176 13.42 2.89 29.54
C GLU A 176 13.03 2.34 28.16
N PHE A 177 13.83 2.64 27.13
CA PHE A 177 13.65 2.13 25.77
C PHE A 177 13.61 0.60 25.75
N PHE A 178 14.58 -0.06 26.37
CA PHE A 178 14.61 -1.51 26.45
C PHE A 178 13.42 -2.11 27.20
N ASN A 179 12.93 -1.43 28.24
CA ASN A 179 11.76 -1.89 29.00
C ASN A 179 10.45 -1.71 28.21
N GLN A 180 10.33 -0.67 27.38
CA GLN A 180 9.11 -0.39 26.63
C GLN A 180 9.08 -1.00 25.23
N SER A 181 10.22 -1.29 24.60
CA SER A 181 10.29 -1.83 23.24
C SER A 181 10.57 -3.32 23.22
N GLU A 182 9.56 -4.12 22.84
CA GLU A 182 9.74 -5.54 22.56
C GLU A 182 10.68 -5.77 21.38
N GLY A 183 10.60 -4.91 20.36
CA GLY A 183 11.51 -4.92 19.21
C GLY A 183 12.97 -4.79 19.63
N LEU A 184 13.31 -3.87 20.55
CA LEU A 184 14.69 -3.69 21.01
C LEU A 184 15.18 -4.92 21.79
N ARG A 185 14.33 -5.50 22.66
CA ARG A 185 14.67 -6.74 23.37
C ARG A 185 14.96 -7.88 22.41
N HIS A 186 14.11 -8.04 21.40
CA HIS A 186 14.29 -9.06 20.36
C HIS A 186 15.59 -8.82 19.57
N MET A 187 15.85 -7.57 19.14
CA MET A 187 17.09 -7.23 18.43
C MET A 187 18.34 -7.47 19.30
N PHE A 188 18.27 -7.17 20.60
CA PHE A 188 19.34 -7.49 21.53
C PHE A 188 19.57 -8.98 21.68
N ASP A 189 18.51 -9.77 21.68
CA ASP A 189 18.63 -11.22 21.76
C ASP A 189 19.29 -11.83 20.51
N VAL A 190 19.01 -11.24 19.34
CA VAL A 190 19.47 -11.72 18.03
C VAL A 190 20.84 -11.18 17.63
N SER A 191 21.14 -9.90 17.87
CA SER A 191 22.37 -9.26 17.40
C SER A 191 22.75 -8.02 18.21
N LYS A 192 23.87 -8.11 18.96
CA LYS A 192 24.43 -6.97 19.72
C LYS A 192 24.92 -5.84 18.83
N ASN A 193 25.52 -6.17 17.69
CA ASN A 193 25.97 -5.16 16.71
C ASN A 193 24.79 -4.34 16.18
N LEU A 194 23.70 -4.99 15.79
CA LEU A 194 22.48 -4.29 15.36
C LEU A 194 21.89 -3.47 16.50
N THR A 195 21.89 -4.01 17.72
CA THR A 195 21.43 -3.25 18.90
C THR A 195 22.26 -1.99 19.10
N ARG A 196 23.59 -2.07 18.97
CA ARG A 196 24.46 -0.90 19.04
C ARG A 196 24.09 0.14 17.98
N GLU A 197 23.86 -0.28 16.74
CA GLU A 197 23.44 0.62 15.65
C GLU A 197 22.10 1.31 15.97
N ILE A 198 21.13 0.57 16.51
CA ILE A 198 19.84 1.12 16.96
C ILE A 198 20.03 2.18 18.03
N LEU A 199 20.84 1.90 19.07
CA LEU A 199 21.06 2.83 20.17
C LEU A 199 21.83 4.08 19.71
N LEU A 200 22.74 3.95 18.74
CA LEU A 200 23.41 5.10 18.14
C LEU A 200 22.43 6.02 17.41
N VAL A 201 21.49 5.45 16.66
CA VAL A 201 20.41 6.22 16.00
C VAL A 201 19.50 6.86 17.05
N ALA A 202 19.14 6.12 18.10
CA ALA A 202 18.30 6.62 19.18
C ALA A 202 18.93 7.82 19.91
N ASN A 203 20.23 7.73 20.21
CA ASN A 203 21.01 8.79 20.84
C ASN A 203 21.03 10.07 19.99
N LYS A 204 21.28 9.91 18.69
CA LYS A 204 21.37 11.04 17.73
C LYS A 204 20.02 11.73 17.47
N SER A 205 18.91 11.06 17.74
CA SER A 205 17.57 11.68 17.63
C SER A 205 17.38 12.76 18.70
N SER A 206 17.96 12.60 19.89
CA SER A 206 17.86 13.55 21.01
C SER A 206 16.41 13.96 21.36
N LYS A 207 15.46 13.04 21.15
CA LYS A 207 14.03 13.17 21.50
C LYS A 207 13.67 12.27 22.67
N ASN A 208 12.56 12.58 23.35
CA ASN A 208 11.94 11.68 24.33
C ASN A 208 11.56 10.34 23.67
N LEU A 209 11.22 9.32 24.46
CA LEU A 209 11.02 7.98 23.93
C LEU A 209 9.88 7.90 22.90
N GLU A 210 8.75 8.59 23.13
CA GLU A 210 7.58 8.56 22.25
C GLU A 210 7.85 9.15 20.86
N ASP A 211 8.66 10.20 20.78
CA ASP A 211 9.04 10.83 19.51
C ASP A 211 10.39 10.33 18.97
N ASN A 212 11.06 9.41 19.67
CA ASN A 212 12.37 8.91 19.27
C ASN A 212 12.25 8.06 18.00
N ILE A 213 13.02 8.41 16.97
CA ILE A 213 12.93 7.74 15.66
C ILE A 213 13.26 6.25 15.72
N ALA A 214 14.21 5.84 16.58
CA ALA A 214 14.58 4.44 16.72
C ALA A 214 13.45 3.64 17.39
N PHE A 215 12.78 4.24 18.38
CA PHE A 215 11.62 3.64 19.02
C PHE A 215 10.47 3.47 18.02
N LEU A 216 10.15 4.53 17.27
CA LEU A 216 9.11 4.49 16.23
C LEU A 216 9.44 3.49 15.11
N ALA A 217 10.69 3.43 14.65
CA ALA A 217 11.11 2.49 13.61
C ALA A 217 10.97 1.03 14.08
N LEU A 218 11.37 0.73 15.32
CA LEU A 218 11.23 -0.63 15.88
C LEU A 218 9.78 -1.09 16.03
N ASN A 219 8.84 -0.17 16.22
CA ASN A 219 7.41 -0.50 16.24
C ASN A 219 6.88 -1.00 14.88
N TYR A 220 7.64 -0.81 13.81
CA TYR A 220 7.28 -1.27 12.47
C TYR A 220 8.08 -2.50 12.00
N THR A 221 9.30 -2.70 12.50
CA THR A 221 10.16 -3.81 12.04
C THR A 221 9.84 -5.11 12.76
N GLU A 222 9.61 -6.18 12.01
CA GLU A 222 9.26 -7.49 12.57
C GLU A 222 10.45 -8.47 12.57
N THR A 223 11.41 -8.25 11.65
CA THR A 223 12.55 -9.15 11.48
C THR A 223 13.88 -8.41 11.63
N SER A 224 14.93 -9.15 12.00
CA SER A 224 16.29 -8.60 12.08
C SER A 224 16.82 -8.11 10.73
N ARG A 225 16.38 -8.70 9.61
CA ARG A 225 16.70 -8.24 8.25
C ARG A 225 16.10 -6.86 7.97
N GLU A 226 14.83 -6.66 8.32
CA GLU A 226 14.14 -5.37 8.19
C GLU A 226 14.77 -4.31 9.07
N ALA A 227 14.95 -4.60 10.36
CA ALA A 227 15.58 -3.68 11.29
C ALA A 227 16.97 -3.26 10.81
N ARG A 228 17.80 -4.22 10.39
CA ARG A 228 19.13 -3.92 9.85
C ARG A 228 19.08 -2.96 8.67
N LEU A 229 18.23 -3.23 7.66
CA LEU A 229 18.13 -2.33 6.51
C LEU A 229 17.62 -0.95 6.93
N TYR A 230 16.58 -0.90 7.77
CA TYR A 230 15.98 0.34 8.24
C TYR A 230 17.02 1.23 8.93
N PHE A 231 17.71 0.70 9.94
CA PHE A 231 18.69 1.46 10.72
C PHE A 231 19.93 1.82 9.90
N ASN A 232 20.31 0.99 8.92
CA ASN A 232 21.34 1.35 7.95
C ASN A 232 20.93 2.57 7.11
N ILE A 233 19.68 2.66 6.65
CA ILE A 233 19.18 3.82 5.91
C ILE A 233 19.20 5.07 6.80
N LEU A 234 18.64 5.01 8.01
CA LEU A 234 18.65 6.16 8.93
C LEU A 234 20.07 6.64 9.23
N SER A 235 20.99 5.71 9.51
CA SER A 235 22.38 6.01 9.80
C SER A 235 23.09 6.66 8.61
N SER A 236 22.93 6.08 7.41
CA SER A 236 23.63 6.51 6.19
C SER A 236 23.07 7.82 5.62
N THR A 237 21.78 8.09 5.81
CA THR A 237 21.14 9.33 5.33
C THR A 237 21.26 10.47 6.34
N GLY A 238 21.51 10.17 7.62
CA GLY A 238 21.61 11.14 8.71
C GLY A 238 20.26 11.72 9.15
N THR A 239 19.16 10.99 8.92
CA THR A 239 17.78 11.50 9.04
C THR A 239 17.17 11.20 10.42
N TYR A 240 17.89 11.52 11.49
CA TYR A 240 17.55 11.13 12.87
C TYR A 240 16.34 11.86 13.48
N ASN A 241 15.79 12.85 12.76
CA ASN A 241 14.72 13.73 13.22
C ASN A 241 13.44 13.66 12.37
N ALA A 242 13.35 12.72 11.44
CA ALA A 242 12.22 12.57 10.54
C ALA A 242 10.88 12.44 11.30
N LYS A 243 9.81 13.00 10.72
CA LYS A 243 8.44 12.96 11.25
C LYS A 243 7.87 11.54 11.22
N PRO A 244 6.89 11.21 12.09
CA PRO A 244 6.29 9.88 12.19
C PRO A 244 5.73 9.33 10.85
N GLU A 245 5.17 10.20 10.00
CA GLU A 245 4.68 9.85 8.67
C GLU A 245 5.80 9.33 7.77
N VAL A 246 6.96 9.98 7.82
CA VAL A 246 8.16 9.59 7.06
C VAL A 246 8.76 8.30 7.58
N VAL A 247 8.76 8.09 8.90
CA VAL A 247 9.14 6.80 9.52
C VAL A 247 8.24 5.68 8.99
N ARG A 248 6.93 5.92 8.87
CA ARG A 248 6.01 4.93 8.30
C ARG A 248 6.24 4.70 6.81
N ALA A 249 6.55 5.73 6.03
CA ALA A 249 6.88 5.58 4.62
C ALA A 249 8.20 4.81 4.42
N LEU A 250 9.24 5.13 5.20
CA LEU A 250 10.51 4.41 5.15
C LEU A 250 10.34 2.94 5.54
N TYR A 251 9.42 2.62 6.46
CA TYR A 251 9.02 1.24 6.72
C TYR A 251 8.45 0.55 5.48
N TYR A 252 7.52 1.19 4.77
CA TYR A 252 6.97 0.65 3.52
C TYR A 252 8.07 0.41 2.49
N TYR A 253 9.02 1.35 2.35
CA TYR A 253 10.18 1.17 1.50
C TYR A 253 11.02 -0.05 1.90
N VAL A 254 11.35 -0.20 3.19
CA VAL A 254 12.09 -1.36 3.71
C VAL A 254 11.36 -2.67 3.39
N LYS A 255 10.04 -2.74 3.63
CA LYS A 255 9.23 -3.91 3.30
C LYS A 255 9.21 -4.22 1.80
N ALA A 256 9.32 -3.22 0.93
CA ALA A 256 9.42 -3.43 -0.50
C ALA A 256 10.73 -4.14 -0.86
N VAL A 257 11.84 -3.67 -0.28
CA VAL A 257 13.18 -4.23 -0.53
C VAL A 257 13.35 -5.62 0.10
N THR A 258 12.88 -5.82 1.34
CA THR A 258 13.12 -7.08 2.07
C THR A 258 12.05 -8.12 1.86
N GLY A 259 10.81 -7.71 1.59
CA GLY A 259 9.64 -8.58 1.48
C GLY A 259 9.14 -8.80 0.05
N GLN A 260 9.51 -7.93 -0.88
CA GLN A 260 9.17 -8.07 -2.32
C GLN A 260 10.43 -8.15 -3.20
N ASP A 261 11.62 -8.23 -2.57
CA ASP A 261 12.93 -8.34 -3.20
C ASP A 261 13.20 -7.25 -4.26
N LEU A 262 12.61 -6.07 -4.10
CA LEU A 262 12.90 -4.92 -4.98
C LEU A 262 14.31 -4.35 -4.70
N PRO A 263 15.01 -3.81 -5.70
CA PRO A 263 16.37 -3.30 -5.53
C PRO A 263 16.48 -2.19 -4.48
N LEU A 264 17.58 -2.20 -3.72
CA LEU A 264 17.94 -1.08 -2.86
C LEU A 264 18.46 0.09 -3.71
N HIS A 265 17.78 1.24 -3.63
CA HIS A 265 18.29 2.49 -4.15
C HIS A 265 19.48 3.02 -3.34
N ASP A 266 20.28 3.90 -3.95
CA ASP A 266 21.40 4.54 -3.27
C ASP A 266 20.95 5.42 -2.08
N TYR A 267 21.84 5.61 -1.11
CA TYR A 267 21.49 6.40 0.08
C TYR A 267 21.29 7.89 -0.22
N ALA A 268 21.84 8.43 -1.33
CA ALA A 268 21.65 9.82 -1.67
C ALA A 268 20.21 10.09 -2.12
N ILE A 269 19.65 9.23 -2.99
CA ILE A 269 18.25 9.35 -3.39
C ILE A 269 17.28 9.07 -2.25
N LEU A 270 17.61 8.13 -1.36
CA LEU A 270 16.80 7.89 -0.15
C LEU A 270 16.80 9.10 0.78
N LYS A 271 17.94 9.78 0.93
CA LYS A 271 18.01 11.03 1.68
C LYS A 271 17.14 12.11 1.05
N THR A 272 17.18 12.25 -0.28
CA THR A 272 16.32 13.18 -1.02
C THR A 272 14.84 12.88 -0.80
N PHE A 273 14.43 11.62 -0.92
CA PHE A 273 13.06 11.18 -0.64
C PHE A 273 12.62 11.48 0.79
N ILE A 274 13.46 11.15 1.78
CA ILE A 274 13.16 11.39 3.20
C ILE A 274 12.98 12.88 3.47
N ASN A 275 13.91 13.72 2.99
CA ASN A 275 13.84 15.16 3.20
C ASN A 275 12.59 15.78 2.55
N ALA A 276 12.29 15.43 1.29
CA ALA A 276 11.09 15.91 0.60
C ALA A 276 9.80 15.47 1.31
N SER A 277 9.74 14.21 1.75
CA SER A 277 8.59 13.68 2.48
C SER A 277 8.42 14.34 3.86
N ASP A 278 9.52 14.73 4.50
CA ASP A 278 9.51 15.42 5.78
C ASP A 278 9.05 16.87 5.64
N GLU A 279 9.45 17.54 4.56
CA GLU A 279 9.00 18.88 4.21
C GLU A 279 7.49 18.91 3.97
N ASN A 280 6.98 18.04 3.10
CA ASN A 280 5.56 17.93 2.82
C ASN A 280 5.11 16.45 2.66
N PRO A 281 4.26 15.95 3.59
CA PRO A 281 3.83 14.55 3.61
C PRO A 281 2.85 14.18 2.47
N GLU A 282 2.39 15.13 1.66
CA GLU A 282 1.58 14.84 0.46
C GLU A 282 2.31 13.88 -0.51
N LEU A 283 3.65 13.91 -0.53
CA LEU A 283 4.48 13.00 -1.34
C LEU A 283 4.31 11.53 -0.91
N ILE A 284 3.92 11.26 0.34
CA ILE A 284 3.81 9.92 0.93
C ILE A 284 2.45 9.66 1.61
N ASP A 285 1.39 10.35 1.18
CA ASP A 285 0.08 10.25 1.83
C ASP A 285 -0.65 8.95 1.49
N PHE A 286 -0.44 7.88 2.25
CA PHE A 286 -1.16 6.60 2.10
C PHE A 286 -2.48 6.50 2.89
N GLN A 287 -3.13 7.62 3.23
CA GLN A 287 -4.45 7.59 3.86
C GLN A 287 -5.53 7.19 2.84
N PRO A 288 -6.48 6.31 3.20
CA PRO A 288 -7.56 5.95 2.28
C PRO A 288 -8.41 7.18 1.93
N ILE A 289 -8.90 7.24 0.71
CA ILE A 289 -9.90 8.25 0.33
C ILE A 289 -11.24 7.78 0.88
N VAL A 290 -11.87 8.60 1.74
CA VAL A 290 -13.15 8.28 2.36
C VAL A 290 -14.23 9.14 1.70
N LEU A 291 -15.25 8.47 1.16
CA LEU A 291 -16.38 9.09 0.47
C LEU A 291 -17.67 8.76 1.18
N HIS A 292 -18.62 9.67 1.06
CA HIS A 292 -19.99 9.48 1.53
C HIS A 292 -20.93 9.56 0.34
N ASP A 293 -21.85 8.61 0.24
CA ASP A 293 -23.00 8.77 -0.65
C ASP A 293 -24.05 9.69 -0.02
N ASN A 294 -25.10 10.02 -0.76
CA ASN A 294 -26.16 10.90 -0.26
C ASN A 294 -27.02 10.29 0.85
N TYR A 295 -26.80 9.01 1.20
CA TYR A 295 -27.40 8.30 2.33
C TYR A 295 -26.40 8.09 3.48
N ARG A 296 -25.24 8.74 3.43
CA ARG A 296 -24.14 8.66 4.42
C ARG A 296 -23.51 7.28 4.54
N HIS A 297 -23.65 6.40 3.55
CA HIS A 297 -22.86 5.18 3.47
C HIS A 297 -21.40 5.53 3.19
N TRP A 298 -20.49 4.79 3.82
CA TRP A 298 -19.06 5.03 3.77
C TRP A 298 -18.43 4.17 2.68
N ILE A 299 -17.75 4.81 1.74
CA ILE A 299 -16.97 4.13 0.71
C ILE A 299 -15.51 4.52 0.88
N LYS A 300 -14.64 3.52 1.06
CA LYS A 300 -13.21 3.72 1.31
C LYS A 300 -12.41 3.18 0.13
N ILE A 301 -11.63 4.06 -0.50
CA ILE A 301 -10.67 3.69 -1.54
C ILE A 301 -9.32 3.52 -0.88
N TYR A 302 -8.84 2.28 -0.83
CA TYR A 302 -7.56 1.92 -0.23
C TYR A 302 -6.42 1.90 -1.25
N TRP A 303 -5.18 1.91 -0.73
CA TRP A 303 -3.95 1.68 -1.48
C TRP A 303 -3.45 0.28 -1.12
N TYR A 304 -3.33 -0.59 -2.12
CA TYR A 304 -3.17 -2.04 -1.89
C TYR A 304 -1.76 -2.44 -1.51
N ASN A 305 -0.76 -1.97 -2.27
CA ASN A 305 0.63 -2.33 -2.06
C ASN A 305 1.46 -1.08 -1.72
N LYS A 306 1.25 -0.55 -0.52
CA LYS A 306 1.99 0.62 -0.01
C LYS A 306 3.53 0.43 -0.06
N PRO A 307 4.09 -0.77 0.23
CA PRO A 307 5.52 -1.01 0.03
C PRO A 307 6.01 -0.74 -1.40
N ARG A 308 5.41 -1.41 -2.41
CA ARG A 308 5.75 -1.21 -3.82
C ARG A 308 5.57 0.24 -4.24
N ASP A 309 4.44 0.85 -3.89
CA ASP A 309 4.12 2.21 -4.30
C ASP A 309 5.12 3.22 -3.70
N THR A 310 5.58 2.99 -2.46
CA THR A 310 6.63 3.80 -1.85
C THR A 310 7.96 3.63 -2.58
N TRP A 311 8.33 2.39 -2.91
CA TRP A 311 9.54 2.12 -3.70
C TRP A 311 9.48 2.81 -5.08
N MET A 312 8.32 2.77 -5.75
CA MET A 312 8.11 3.43 -7.02
C MET A 312 8.15 4.96 -6.91
N ILE A 313 7.72 5.55 -5.80
CA ILE A 313 7.90 7.00 -5.57
C ILE A 313 9.41 7.34 -5.50
N VAL A 314 10.21 6.55 -4.78
CA VAL A 314 11.68 6.75 -4.72
C VAL A 314 12.31 6.62 -6.11
N GLU A 315 11.92 5.58 -6.86
CA GLU A 315 12.39 5.34 -8.23
C GLU A 315 11.98 6.48 -9.18
N PHE A 316 10.77 7.03 -9.02
CA PHE A 316 10.31 8.16 -9.81
C PHE A 316 11.13 9.42 -9.52
N ILE A 317 11.46 9.70 -8.25
CA ILE A 317 12.34 10.81 -7.87
C ILE A 317 13.75 10.58 -8.42
N ARG A 318 14.26 9.35 -8.43
CA ARG A 318 15.55 9.01 -9.05
C ARG A 318 15.57 9.39 -10.53
N ARG A 319 14.48 9.12 -11.24
CA ARG A 319 14.33 9.44 -12.67
C ARG A 319 14.03 10.93 -12.90
N ASN A 320 13.40 11.61 -11.93
CA ASN A 320 12.95 13.00 -12.01
C ASN A 320 13.36 13.82 -10.77
N PRO A 321 14.66 14.11 -10.58
CA PRO A 321 15.15 14.74 -9.36
C PRO A 321 14.57 16.15 -9.13
N TYR A 322 14.21 16.88 -10.19
CA TYR A 322 13.60 18.21 -10.09
C TYR A 322 12.24 18.21 -9.37
N VAL A 323 11.58 17.05 -9.24
CA VAL A 323 10.27 16.94 -8.58
C VAL A 323 10.35 17.36 -7.12
N VAL A 324 11.45 17.01 -6.44
CA VAL A 324 11.60 17.34 -5.02
C VAL A 324 11.89 18.81 -4.76
N GLU A 325 12.28 19.56 -5.79
CA GLU A 325 12.55 21.01 -5.72
C GLU A 325 11.26 21.85 -5.74
N ASN A 326 10.10 21.22 -6.01
CA ASN A 326 8.81 21.91 -6.11
C ASN A 326 7.69 21.12 -5.41
N GLU A 327 7.31 21.57 -4.22
CA GLU A 327 6.26 20.92 -3.41
C GLU A 327 4.88 20.87 -4.08
N ASN A 328 4.60 21.72 -5.09
CA ASN A 328 3.35 21.67 -5.84
C ASN A 328 3.19 20.35 -6.61
N LEU A 329 4.28 19.63 -6.85
CA LEU A 329 4.29 18.37 -7.59
C LEU A 329 4.06 17.15 -6.70
N TYR A 330 4.09 17.29 -5.37
CA TYR A 330 4.12 16.15 -4.45
C TYR A 330 2.82 15.33 -4.47
N LEU A 331 1.67 16.01 -4.34
CA LEU A 331 0.36 15.36 -4.45
C LEU A 331 0.13 14.75 -5.85
N PRO A 332 0.38 15.47 -6.97
CA PRO A 332 0.34 14.89 -8.32
C PRO A 332 1.17 13.63 -8.49
N VAL A 333 2.43 13.63 -8.05
CA VAL A 333 3.35 12.48 -8.17
C VAL A 333 2.89 11.31 -7.32
N ASN A 334 2.47 11.57 -6.08
CA ASN A 334 1.92 10.53 -5.22
C ASN A 334 0.70 9.84 -5.88
N MET A 335 -0.23 10.63 -6.43
CA MET A 335 -1.41 10.10 -7.13
C MET A 335 -1.06 9.40 -8.44
N LEU A 336 -0.10 9.91 -9.22
CA LEU A 336 0.38 9.29 -10.46
C LEU A 336 0.88 7.87 -10.19
N ILE A 337 1.81 7.73 -9.24
CA ILE A 337 2.41 6.43 -8.94
C ILE A 337 1.36 5.45 -8.44
N LYS A 338 0.47 5.88 -7.55
CA LYS A 338 -0.57 5.00 -7.02
C LYS A 338 -1.59 4.56 -8.06
N GLU A 339 -2.01 5.46 -8.95
CA GLU A 339 -2.99 5.10 -9.97
C GLU A 339 -2.38 4.21 -11.04
N THR A 340 -1.18 4.55 -11.54
CA THR A 340 -0.48 3.72 -12.53
C THR A 340 -0.08 2.36 -11.93
N ALA A 341 0.42 2.31 -10.70
CA ALA A 341 0.72 1.05 -10.02
C ALA A 341 -0.55 0.20 -9.82
N TRP A 342 -1.66 0.82 -9.44
CA TRP A 342 -2.93 0.10 -9.35
C TRP A 342 -3.33 -0.46 -10.72
N ASN A 343 -3.25 0.33 -11.79
CA ASN A 343 -3.56 -0.10 -13.15
C ASN A 343 -2.70 -1.30 -13.61
N PHE A 344 -1.38 -1.24 -13.45
CA PHE A 344 -0.48 -2.29 -13.92
C PHE A 344 -0.54 -3.58 -13.08
N PHE A 345 -0.64 -3.46 -11.76
CA PHE A 345 -0.34 -4.58 -10.86
C PHE A 345 -1.54 -5.11 -10.08
N ASP A 346 -2.50 -4.24 -9.74
CA ASP A 346 -3.56 -4.55 -8.77
C ASP A 346 -4.94 -4.66 -9.43
N ASN A 347 -5.19 -3.92 -10.50
CA ASN A 347 -6.44 -3.94 -11.24
C ASN A 347 -6.66 -5.32 -11.86
N LYS A 348 -7.70 -6.02 -11.40
CA LYS A 348 -8.05 -7.37 -11.87
C LYS A 348 -8.28 -7.42 -13.38
N PHE A 349 -8.81 -6.35 -13.96
CA PHE A 349 -9.11 -6.24 -15.39
C PHE A 349 -8.18 -5.24 -16.08
N GLY A 350 -7.03 -4.92 -15.47
CA GLY A 350 -6.04 -4.01 -16.04
C GLY A 350 -5.31 -4.59 -17.28
N PRO A 351 -4.30 -3.87 -17.80
CA PRO A 351 -3.53 -4.28 -18.96
C PRO A 351 -2.95 -5.70 -18.85
N ARG A 352 -2.54 -6.16 -17.66
CA ARG A 352 -2.07 -7.56 -17.47
C ARG A 352 -3.14 -8.59 -17.81
N TYR A 353 -4.40 -8.35 -17.44
CA TYR A 353 -5.52 -9.22 -17.81
C TYR A 353 -5.74 -9.20 -19.32
N ALA A 354 -5.69 -8.01 -19.92
CA ALA A 354 -5.86 -7.85 -21.36
C ALA A 354 -4.77 -8.61 -22.14
N ASP A 355 -3.50 -8.52 -21.75
CA ASP A 355 -2.41 -9.26 -22.38
C ASP A 355 -2.57 -10.79 -22.25
N LYS A 356 -3.06 -11.26 -21.10
CA LYS A 356 -3.31 -12.68 -20.90
C LYS A 356 -4.42 -13.21 -21.81
N HIS A 357 -5.51 -12.45 -21.95
CA HIS A 357 -6.74 -12.93 -22.58
C HIS A 357 -6.92 -12.53 -24.05
N HIS A 358 -6.30 -11.44 -24.49
CA HIS A 358 -6.36 -10.94 -25.87
C HIS A 358 -5.07 -11.19 -26.64
N ASN A 359 -3.90 -11.12 -25.96
CA ASN A 359 -2.59 -11.32 -26.58
C ASN A 359 -1.97 -12.70 -26.28
N ASN A 360 -2.68 -13.55 -25.51
CA ASN A 360 -2.27 -14.92 -25.15
C ASN A 360 -0.86 -15.02 -24.52
N LEU A 361 -0.43 -14.00 -23.76
CA LEU A 361 0.87 -14.03 -23.10
C LEU A 361 0.90 -15.06 -21.96
N THR A 362 2.04 -15.74 -21.81
CA THR A 362 2.30 -16.66 -20.69
C THR A 362 2.55 -15.91 -19.38
N GLU A 363 2.33 -16.54 -18.22
CA GLU A 363 2.63 -15.91 -16.91
C GLU A 363 4.08 -15.42 -16.81
N LYS A 364 5.05 -16.17 -17.38
CA LYS A 364 6.45 -15.74 -17.41
C LYS A 364 6.66 -14.43 -18.18
N GLN A 365 5.98 -14.25 -19.32
CA GLN A 365 6.02 -13.00 -20.09
C GLN A 365 5.32 -11.88 -19.33
N LEU A 366 4.17 -12.16 -18.73
CA LEU A 366 3.44 -11.20 -17.94
C LEU A 366 4.26 -10.74 -16.72
N ASP A 367 4.97 -11.62 -16.04
CA ASP A 367 5.83 -11.26 -14.90
C ASP A 367 7.03 -10.41 -15.33
N ALA A 368 7.57 -10.65 -16.52
CA ALA A 368 8.63 -9.80 -17.07
C ALA A 368 8.14 -8.39 -17.42
N ILE A 369 6.94 -8.27 -18.03
CA ILE A 369 6.36 -6.99 -18.45
C ILE A 369 5.82 -6.21 -17.24
N TYR A 370 5.10 -6.88 -16.34
CA TYR A 370 4.39 -6.29 -15.20
C TYR A 370 5.15 -6.49 -13.90
N ASN A 371 6.40 -6.00 -13.87
CA ASN A 371 7.25 -5.88 -12.69
C ASN A 371 7.51 -4.39 -12.37
N PRO A 372 7.66 -3.97 -11.10
CA PRO A 372 7.96 -2.57 -10.76
C PRO A 372 9.27 -2.02 -11.34
N GLU A 373 10.21 -2.88 -11.76
CA GLU A 373 11.45 -2.47 -12.42
C GLU A 373 11.36 -2.49 -13.95
N SER A 374 10.22 -2.90 -14.52
CA SER A 374 10.06 -3.06 -15.96
C SER A 374 10.21 -1.74 -16.70
N GLU A 375 11.06 -1.72 -17.73
CA GLU A 375 11.21 -0.56 -18.62
C GLU A 375 9.92 -0.28 -19.41
N ASP A 376 9.06 -1.29 -19.64
CA ASP A 376 7.73 -1.05 -20.25
C ASP A 376 6.83 -0.21 -19.34
N VAL A 377 6.79 -0.56 -18.04
CA VAL A 377 6.01 0.18 -17.04
C VAL A 377 6.55 1.60 -16.90
N TRP A 378 7.87 1.74 -16.77
CA TRP A 378 8.50 3.06 -16.63
C TRP A 378 8.38 3.89 -17.91
N TYR A 379 8.40 3.31 -19.10
CA TYR A 379 8.15 4.03 -20.35
C TYR A 379 6.80 4.76 -20.28
N VAL A 380 5.73 4.04 -19.92
CA VAL A 380 4.39 4.61 -19.85
C VAL A 380 4.29 5.69 -18.77
N ILE A 381 4.80 5.42 -17.55
CA ILE A 381 4.76 6.38 -16.44
C ILE A 381 5.52 7.66 -16.80
N GLN A 382 6.73 7.54 -17.35
CA GLN A 382 7.57 8.69 -17.70
C GLN A 382 6.97 9.48 -18.86
N LYS A 383 6.51 8.81 -19.93
CA LYS A 383 5.89 9.48 -21.08
C LYS A 383 4.61 10.21 -20.70
N LEU A 384 3.77 9.61 -19.85
CA LEU A 384 2.56 10.26 -19.36
C LEU A 384 2.90 11.50 -18.55
N TRP A 385 3.85 11.39 -17.61
CA TRP A 385 4.31 12.52 -16.81
C TRP A 385 4.90 13.64 -17.68
N ASP A 386 5.83 13.30 -18.57
CA ASP A 386 6.48 14.24 -19.49
C ASP A 386 5.45 14.97 -20.36
N TYR A 387 4.43 14.25 -20.85
CA TYR A 387 3.37 14.85 -21.64
C TYR A 387 2.67 15.98 -20.89
N TYR A 388 2.29 15.78 -19.64
CA TYR A 388 1.61 16.85 -18.91
C TYR A 388 2.58 17.91 -18.37
N TYR A 389 3.70 17.49 -17.78
CA TYR A 389 4.67 18.39 -17.17
C TYR A 389 5.34 19.31 -18.20
N GLN A 390 5.82 18.77 -19.32
CA GLN A 390 6.43 19.59 -20.38
C GLN A 390 5.38 20.41 -21.15
N GLY A 391 4.10 20.07 -21.02
CA GLY A 391 2.96 20.79 -21.56
C GLY A 391 2.55 22.02 -20.75
N ILE A 392 3.08 22.21 -19.54
CA ILE A 392 2.80 23.39 -18.70
C ILE A 392 3.15 24.65 -19.50
N ASN A 393 2.20 25.59 -19.58
CA ASN A 393 2.28 26.84 -20.35
C ASN A 393 2.49 26.69 -21.87
N LYS A 394 2.48 25.47 -22.42
CA LYS A 394 2.65 25.20 -23.86
C LYS A 394 1.40 24.62 -24.51
N ARG A 395 0.65 23.83 -23.74
CA ARG A 395 -0.60 23.18 -24.17
C ARG A 395 -1.72 23.56 -23.23
N TYR A 396 -2.93 23.59 -23.75
CA TYR A 396 -4.13 23.67 -22.93
C TYR A 396 -4.22 22.41 -22.06
N GLN A 397 -4.45 22.61 -20.77
CA GLN A 397 -4.71 21.55 -19.80
C GLN A 397 -5.90 21.98 -18.95
N TYR A 398 -6.96 21.18 -18.97
CA TYR A 398 -8.24 21.48 -18.32
C TYR A 398 -8.09 21.69 -16.80
N ILE A 399 -7.21 20.94 -16.14
CA ILE A 399 -6.87 21.12 -14.72
C ILE A 399 -5.47 21.69 -14.58
N LYS A 400 -5.31 22.74 -13.76
CA LYS A 400 -4.01 23.30 -13.39
C LYS A 400 -3.37 22.52 -12.23
N TRP A 401 -3.16 21.23 -12.41
CA TRP A 401 -2.73 20.30 -11.36
C TRP A 401 -1.32 20.59 -10.80
N TRP A 402 -0.50 21.33 -11.53
CA TRP A 402 0.88 21.70 -11.16
C TRP A 402 0.97 22.96 -10.29
N ASP A 403 -0.14 23.67 -10.10
CA ASP A 403 -0.24 24.87 -9.27
C ASP A 403 -1.14 24.54 -8.08
N LYS A 404 -0.52 24.31 -6.92
CA LYS A 404 -1.22 23.84 -5.71
C LYS A 404 -2.28 24.83 -5.23
N GLU A 405 -1.99 26.13 -5.31
CA GLU A 405 -2.91 27.18 -4.85
C GLU A 405 -4.11 27.31 -5.78
N GLU A 406 -3.87 27.37 -7.09
CA GLU A 406 -4.95 27.46 -8.06
C GLU A 406 -5.77 26.17 -8.12
N PHE A 407 -5.14 25.00 -7.98
CA PHE A 407 -5.86 23.72 -7.90
C PHE A 407 -6.72 23.64 -6.64
N ALA A 408 -6.22 24.09 -5.48
CA ALA A 408 -7.00 24.19 -4.24
C ALA A 408 -8.13 25.22 -4.34
N LYS A 409 -7.94 26.31 -5.08
CA LYS A 409 -8.99 27.30 -5.31
C LYS A 409 -10.11 26.74 -6.20
N GLN A 410 -9.77 26.00 -7.25
CA GLN A 410 -10.74 25.35 -8.13
C GLN A 410 -11.46 24.19 -7.40
N TYR A 411 -10.74 23.44 -6.57
CA TYR A 411 -11.23 22.25 -5.87
C TYR A 411 -10.75 22.25 -4.40
N PRO A 412 -11.46 22.94 -3.49
CA PRO A 412 -10.99 23.14 -2.11
C PRO A 412 -10.81 21.86 -1.29
N ASP A 413 -11.67 20.86 -1.52
CA ASP A 413 -11.55 19.57 -0.84
C ASP A 413 -10.35 18.79 -1.39
N ILE A 414 -9.47 18.33 -0.48
CA ILE A 414 -8.34 17.47 -0.83
C ILE A 414 -8.80 16.11 -1.40
N THR A 415 -9.95 15.61 -0.96
CA THR A 415 -10.57 14.40 -1.47
C THR A 415 -10.97 14.56 -2.94
N GLU A 416 -11.59 15.69 -3.30
CA GLU A 416 -11.90 16.03 -4.69
C GLU A 416 -10.62 16.06 -5.54
N ARG A 417 -9.57 16.74 -5.07
CA ARG A 417 -8.29 16.85 -5.79
C ARG A 417 -7.63 15.50 -6.03
N LYS A 418 -7.58 14.64 -5.00
CA LYS A 418 -7.06 13.27 -5.14
C LYS A 418 -7.84 12.50 -6.19
N LEU A 419 -9.17 12.53 -6.11
CA LEU A 419 -10.07 11.87 -7.06
C LEU A 419 -9.86 12.38 -8.50
N ILE A 420 -9.73 13.69 -8.70
CA ILE A 420 -9.41 14.30 -10.00
C ILE A 420 -8.09 13.77 -10.55
N LEU A 421 -7.04 13.73 -9.73
CA LEU A 421 -5.74 13.23 -10.13
C LEU A 421 -5.79 11.74 -10.48
N LEU A 422 -6.58 10.91 -9.78
CA LEU A 422 -6.80 9.52 -10.19
C LEU A 422 -7.38 9.44 -11.61
N GLY A 423 -8.33 10.29 -11.97
CA GLY A 423 -8.85 10.33 -13.36
C GLY A 423 -7.83 10.84 -14.38
N LEU A 424 -7.02 11.83 -14.01
CA LEU A 424 -5.97 12.33 -14.89
C LEU A 424 -4.93 11.23 -15.22
N TRP A 425 -4.51 10.49 -14.21
CA TRP A 425 -3.46 9.46 -14.27
C TRP A 425 -3.95 8.06 -14.63
N ASP A 426 -5.27 7.85 -14.74
CA ASP A 426 -5.84 6.57 -15.17
C ASP A 426 -5.31 6.18 -16.55
N VAL A 427 -5.13 4.89 -16.81
CA VAL A 427 -4.62 4.42 -18.10
C VAL A 427 -5.39 3.18 -18.58
N PRO A 428 -6.17 3.27 -19.67
CA PRO A 428 -7.09 2.21 -20.09
C PRO A 428 -6.35 0.96 -20.64
N ASN A 429 -6.88 -0.22 -20.36
CA ASN A 429 -6.32 -1.50 -20.82
C ASN A 429 -6.42 -1.76 -22.34
N GLN A 430 -7.05 -0.86 -23.09
CA GLN A 430 -7.22 -0.88 -24.53
C GLN A 430 -7.33 0.56 -25.08
N VAL A 431 -6.82 0.81 -26.29
CA VAL A 431 -6.92 2.11 -26.99
C VAL A 431 -7.05 1.89 -28.51
N PRO A 432 -7.51 2.88 -29.30
CA PRO A 432 -7.45 2.77 -30.74
C PRO A 432 -5.99 2.94 -31.19
N ASP A 433 -5.61 2.27 -32.27
CA ASP A 433 -4.36 2.55 -32.98
C ASP A 433 -4.69 3.49 -34.14
N LEU A 434 -4.37 4.78 -33.97
CA LEU A 434 -4.67 5.80 -34.98
C LEU A 434 -3.89 5.60 -36.29
N SER A 435 -2.84 4.77 -36.26
CA SER A 435 -1.99 4.50 -37.42
C SER A 435 -2.43 3.30 -38.26
N HIS A 436 -3.36 2.46 -37.78
CA HIS A 436 -3.80 1.26 -38.49
C HIS A 436 -5.32 1.08 -38.45
N THR A 437 -5.91 0.76 -39.60
CA THR A 437 -7.35 0.47 -39.74
C THR A 437 -7.61 -0.92 -40.30
N HIS A 438 -8.82 -1.43 -40.08
CA HIS A 438 -9.37 -2.62 -40.72
C HIS A 438 -10.81 -2.35 -41.22
N LYS A 439 -11.35 -3.25 -42.04
CA LYS A 439 -12.73 -3.17 -42.50
C LYS A 439 -13.70 -3.74 -41.46
N ASP A 440 -14.71 -2.96 -41.04
CA ASP A 440 -15.83 -3.43 -40.23
C ASP A 440 -16.81 -4.31 -41.04
N GLU A 441 -17.84 -4.85 -40.40
CA GLU A 441 -18.87 -5.69 -41.04
C GLU A 441 -19.66 -4.96 -42.15
N ARG A 442 -19.57 -3.63 -42.20
CA ARG A 442 -20.19 -2.75 -43.19
C ARG A 442 -19.18 -2.23 -44.23
N ASN A 443 -17.95 -2.77 -44.23
CA ASN A 443 -16.85 -2.38 -45.11
C ASN A 443 -16.34 -0.94 -44.92
N ASN A 444 -16.52 -0.36 -43.73
CA ASN A 444 -15.93 0.92 -43.35
C ASN A 444 -14.53 0.71 -42.77
N ASP A 445 -13.63 1.66 -42.98
CA ASP A 445 -12.33 1.67 -42.30
C ASP A 445 -12.54 2.09 -40.83
N VAL A 446 -12.09 1.26 -39.91
CA VAL A 446 -12.15 1.53 -38.46
C VAL A 446 -10.79 1.26 -37.84
N TYR A 447 -10.40 2.05 -36.85
CA TYR A 447 -9.13 1.89 -36.15
C TYR A 447 -9.04 0.51 -35.51
N ASN A 448 -7.85 -0.08 -35.58
CA ASN A 448 -7.54 -1.28 -34.82
C ASN A 448 -7.60 -0.97 -33.32
N VAL A 449 -8.05 -1.94 -32.52
CA VAL A 449 -8.00 -1.82 -31.06
C VAL A 449 -6.84 -2.65 -30.55
N VAL A 450 -5.90 -1.99 -29.88
CA VAL A 450 -4.77 -2.64 -29.21
C VAL A 450 -5.08 -2.85 -27.73
N TRP A 451 -4.44 -3.85 -27.11
CA TRP A 451 -4.73 -4.32 -25.76
C TRP A 451 -3.45 -4.45 -24.93
N GLY A 452 -3.60 -4.40 -23.60
CA GLY A 452 -2.51 -4.69 -22.67
C GLY A 452 -1.44 -3.62 -22.65
N MET A 453 -0.17 -4.00 -22.50
CA MET A 453 0.94 -3.03 -22.40
C MET A 453 1.13 -2.22 -23.69
N GLU A 454 0.87 -2.80 -24.86
CA GLU A 454 0.93 -2.06 -26.14
C GLU A 454 -0.11 -0.93 -26.17
N ALA A 455 -1.31 -1.16 -25.64
CA ALA A 455 -2.33 -0.12 -25.55
C ALA A 455 -1.87 1.07 -24.68
N GLN A 456 -1.14 0.78 -23.62
CA GLN A 456 -0.62 1.78 -22.69
C GLN A 456 0.47 2.64 -23.34
N ARG A 457 1.36 2.00 -24.11
CA ARG A 457 2.38 2.69 -24.92
C ARG A 457 1.74 3.57 -25.99
N ARG A 458 0.77 3.02 -26.74
CA ARG A 458 0.03 3.76 -27.78
C ARG A 458 -0.69 4.98 -27.22
N LEU A 459 -1.38 4.84 -26.08
CA LEU A 459 -2.02 5.96 -25.41
C LEU A 459 -1.05 7.13 -25.26
N VAL A 460 0.08 6.91 -24.59
CA VAL A 460 1.02 7.99 -24.24
C VAL A 460 1.75 8.54 -25.46
N ASP A 461 1.96 7.73 -26.50
CA ASP A 461 2.59 8.15 -27.74
C ASP A 461 1.66 9.01 -28.62
N GLU A 462 0.35 8.72 -28.60
CA GLU A 462 -0.66 9.38 -29.45
C GLU A 462 -1.29 10.64 -28.81
N LEU A 463 -1.05 10.90 -27.52
CA LEU A 463 -1.61 12.09 -26.81
C LEU A 463 -1.27 13.42 -27.51
N GLU A 464 -0.04 13.57 -28.01
CA GLU A 464 0.39 14.80 -28.69
C GLU A 464 -0.27 14.97 -30.07
N GLU A 465 -0.45 13.88 -30.81
CA GLU A 465 -1.16 13.90 -32.09
C GLU A 465 -2.64 14.23 -31.89
N MET A 466 -3.30 13.56 -30.94
CA MET A 466 -4.68 13.86 -30.58
C MET A 466 -4.85 15.31 -30.13
N TYR A 467 -3.95 15.84 -29.30
CA TYR A 467 -3.98 17.25 -28.90
C TYR A 467 -3.93 18.18 -30.10
N LYS A 468 -3.02 17.93 -31.05
CA LYS A 468 -2.91 18.75 -32.27
C LYS A 468 -4.18 18.69 -33.10
N ILE A 469 -4.80 17.51 -33.25
CA ILE A 469 -6.07 17.36 -33.97
C ILE A 469 -7.14 18.23 -33.31
N LEU A 470 -7.34 18.08 -32.00
CA LEU A 470 -8.36 18.82 -31.26
C LEU A 470 -8.09 20.34 -31.26
N ASP A 471 -6.84 20.75 -31.05
CA ASP A 471 -6.46 22.15 -30.97
C ASP A 471 -6.60 22.83 -32.35
N ASN A 472 -6.15 22.18 -33.41
CA ASN A 472 -6.32 22.67 -34.78
C ASN A 472 -7.80 22.79 -35.15
N ALA A 473 -8.59 21.76 -34.87
CA ALA A 473 -10.01 21.79 -35.18
C ALA A 473 -10.78 22.84 -34.37
N SER A 474 -10.33 23.15 -33.15
CA SER A 474 -10.91 24.26 -32.38
C SER A 474 -10.57 25.65 -32.93
N LYS A 475 -9.54 25.76 -33.80
CA LYS A 475 -9.09 27.01 -34.43
C LYS A 475 -9.62 27.19 -35.85
N THR A 476 -10.07 26.12 -36.51
CA THR A 476 -10.72 26.22 -37.83
C THR A 476 -12.23 26.31 -37.64
N ASN A 477 -12.89 27.18 -38.43
CA ASN A 477 -14.35 27.27 -38.36
C ASN A 477 -15.00 25.93 -38.76
N GLU A 478 -14.46 25.27 -39.78
CA GLU A 478 -14.96 23.97 -40.23
C GLU A 478 -14.91 22.91 -39.11
N GLY A 479 -13.76 22.74 -38.46
CA GLY A 479 -13.61 21.77 -37.38
C GLY A 479 -14.49 22.09 -36.17
N ARG A 480 -14.53 23.37 -35.76
CA ARG A 480 -15.38 23.84 -34.68
C ARG A 480 -16.84 23.47 -34.92
N TRP A 481 -17.37 23.79 -36.10
CA TRP A 481 -18.78 23.57 -36.42
C TRP A 481 -19.12 22.08 -36.56
N GLN A 482 -18.25 21.28 -37.15
CA GLN A 482 -18.44 19.83 -37.27
C GLN A 482 -18.58 19.17 -35.89
N TYR A 483 -17.75 19.58 -34.93
CA TYR A 483 -17.74 18.92 -33.62
C TYR A 483 -18.90 19.40 -32.74
N LEU A 484 -19.25 20.68 -32.83
CA LEU A 484 -20.48 21.18 -32.20
C LEU A 484 -21.73 20.52 -32.78
N LEU A 485 -21.79 20.29 -34.10
CA LEU A 485 -22.88 19.52 -34.71
C LEU A 485 -22.98 18.12 -34.09
N ALA A 486 -21.87 17.39 -34.01
CA ALA A 486 -21.86 16.03 -33.46
C ALA A 486 -22.22 16.00 -31.96
N TRP A 487 -21.81 17.00 -31.20
CA TRP A 487 -22.21 17.20 -29.80
C TRP A 487 -23.74 17.31 -29.68
N TYR A 488 -24.37 18.24 -30.41
CA TYR A 488 -25.82 18.43 -30.33
C TYR A 488 -26.62 17.31 -31.00
N GLN A 489 -26.10 16.65 -32.05
CA GLN A 489 -26.68 15.43 -32.61
C GLN A 489 -26.83 14.35 -31.54
N TRP A 490 -25.79 14.14 -30.74
CA TRP A 490 -25.82 13.16 -29.66
C TRP A 490 -26.82 13.54 -28.56
N ILE A 491 -26.89 14.82 -28.17
CA ILE A 491 -27.87 15.30 -27.18
C ILE A 491 -29.30 15.03 -27.64
N VAL A 492 -29.62 15.42 -28.87
CA VAL A 492 -30.95 15.24 -29.47
C VAL A 492 -31.29 13.75 -29.61
N ASP A 493 -30.31 12.92 -29.96
CA ASP A 493 -30.47 11.46 -29.98
C ASP A 493 -30.87 10.91 -28.60
N ARG A 494 -30.27 11.37 -27.49
CA ARG A 494 -30.71 10.97 -26.14
C ARG A 494 -32.17 11.35 -25.87
N GLY A 495 -32.58 12.55 -26.28
CA GLY A 495 -33.96 13.03 -26.17
C GLY A 495 -34.96 12.12 -26.90
N HIS A 496 -34.65 11.69 -28.11
CA HIS A 496 -35.47 10.74 -28.88
C HIS A 496 -35.46 9.32 -28.29
N ASN A 497 -34.42 8.95 -27.54
CA ASN A 497 -34.23 7.61 -26.97
C ASN A 497 -34.68 7.50 -25.50
N GLY A 498 -35.78 8.18 -25.18
CA GLY A 498 -36.48 8.02 -23.90
C GLY A 498 -35.99 8.93 -22.78
N LEU A 499 -35.23 9.98 -23.09
CA LEU A 499 -34.84 11.03 -22.14
C LEU A 499 -35.26 12.46 -22.57
N PRO A 500 -36.54 12.70 -22.95
CA PRO A 500 -36.98 13.99 -23.48
C PRO A 500 -36.97 15.13 -22.46
N ASN A 501 -37.25 14.88 -21.18
CA ASN A 501 -37.26 15.92 -20.16
C ASN A 501 -35.85 16.27 -19.66
N MET A 502 -34.95 15.29 -19.62
CA MET A 502 -33.52 15.51 -19.41
C MET A 502 -32.95 16.37 -20.54
N HIS A 503 -33.27 16.05 -21.79
CA HIS A 503 -32.94 16.88 -22.94
C HIS A 503 -33.46 18.32 -22.74
N GLU A 504 -34.75 18.49 -22.44
CA GLU A 504 -35.35 19.82 -22.21
C GLU A 504 -34.65 20.60 -21.09
N GLN A 505 -34.28 19.94 -19.98
CA GLN A 505 -33.49 20.58 -18.93
C GLN A 505 -32.09 20.98 -19.43
N PHE A 506 -31.46 20.14 -20.25
CA PHE A 506 -30.09 20.37 -20.71
C PHE A 506 -29.99 21.51 -21.72
N VAL A 507 -30.82 21.50 -22.76
CA VAL A 507 -30.75 22.49 -23.85
C VAL A 507 -31.81 23.58 -23.75
N GLY A 508 -32.76 23.48 -22.83
CA GLY A 508 -33.81 24.49 -22.64
C GLY A 508 -34.88 24.49 -23.74
N ALA A 509 -35.01 23.40 -24.49
CA ALA A 509 -35.92 23.25 -25.61
C ALA A 509 -36.42 21.79 -25.67
N LYS A 510 -37.66 21.59 -26.12
CA LYS A 510 -38.21 20.24 -26.28
C LYS A 510 -37.54 19.50 -27.43
N VAL A 511 -37.60 18.18 -27.38
CA VAL A 511 -37.13 17.32 -28.48
C VAL A 511 -37.88 17.71 -29.76
N GLY A 512 -37.12 18.05 -30.81
CA GLY A 512 -37.64 18.49 -32.11
C GLY A 512 -37.78 20.01 -32.29
N GLU A 513 -37.64 20.82 -31.23
CA GLU A 513 -37.57 22.28 -31.34
C GLU A 513 -36.19 22.73 -31.87
N ILE A 514 -35.12 22.03 -31.47
CA ILE A 514 -33.79 22.22 -32.05
C ILE A 514 -33.70 21.48 -33.38
N LYS A 515 -33.53 22.24 -34.47
CA LYS A 515 -33.32 21.67 -35.80
C LYS A 515 -31.87 21.25 -35.96
N ILE A 516 -31.65 19.95 -36.02
CA ILE A 516 -30.34 19.37 -36.32
C ILE A 516 -30.29 18.96 -37.80
N ALA A 517 -29.34 19.50 -38.54
CA ALA A 517 -29.13 19.14 -39.93
C ALA A 517 -28.47 17.76 -40.06
N LEU A 518 -28.79 17.06 -41.15
CA LEU A 518 -27.99 15.92 -41.58
C LEU A 518 -26.57 16.39 -41.92
N ARG A 519 -25.57 15.59 -41.60
CA ARG A 519 -24.15 15.93 -41.83
C ARG A 519 -23.88 16.45 -43.25
N VAL A 520 -24.35 15.76 -44.28
CA VAL A 520 -24.18 16.15 -45.69
C VAL A 520 -24.83 17.50 -46.02
N GLN A 521 -25.91 17.87 -45.32
CA GLN A 521 -26.56 19.17 -45.49
C GLN A 521 -25.76 20.27 -44.78
N PHE A 522 -25.31 19.98 -43.55
CA PHE A 522 -24.53 20.91 -42.74
C PHE A 522 -23.17 21.27 -43.36
N GLU A 523 -22.51 20.29 -43.99
CA GLU A 523 -21.25 20.51 -44.74
C GLU A 523 -21.42 21.49 -45.91
N ARG A 524 -22.64 21.64 -46.44
CA ARG A 524 -22.98 22.59 -47.52
C ARG A 524 -23.42 23.96 -47.03
N TRP A 525 -23.58 24.14 -45.71
CA TRP A 525 -23.96 25.43 -45.15
C TRP A 525 -22.83 26.44 -45.26
N THR A 526 -23.18 27.71 -45.48
CA THR A 526 -22.23 28.82 -45.34
C THR A 526 -21.84 28.98 -43.88
N GLU A 527 -20.71 29.65 -43.63
CA GLU A 527 -20.27 29.93 -42.25
C GLU A 527 -21.33 30.71 -41.46
N GLN A 528 -22.00 31.68 -42.10
CA GLN A 528 -23.11 32.41 -41.48
C GLN A 528 -24.26 31.49 -41.08
N GLN A 529 -24.63 30.52 -41.93
CA GLN A 529 -25.72 29.58 -41.61
C GLN A 529 -25.37 28.67 -40.42
N LYS A 530 -24.10 28.25 -40.30
CA LYS A 530 -23.62 27.46 -39.16
C LYS A 530 -23.62 28.29 -37.88
N GLU A 531 -23.19 29.55 -37.97
CA GLU A 531 -23.22 30.49 -36.86
C GLU A 531 -24.65 30.81 -36.41
N ASP A 532 -25.56 31.10 -37.35
CA ASP A 532 -26.97 31.35 -37.07
C ASP A 532 -27.63 30.14 -36.38
N TRP A 533 -27.33 28.93 -36.84
CA TRP A 533 -27.80 27.69 -36.21
C TRP A 533 -27.30 27.53 -34.77
N TYR A 534 -26.01 27.76 -34.53
CA TYR A 534 -25.46 27.67 -33.18
C TYR A 534 -26.04 28.78 -32.28
N ASN A 535 -26.20 30.00 -32.80
CA ASN A 535 -26.80 31.10 -32.08
C ASN A 535 -28.27 30.82 -31.72
N ASP A 536 -29.04 30.18 -32.60
CA ASP A 536 -30.39 29.71 -32.33
C ASP A 536 -30.41 28.76 -31.12
N ILE A 537 -29.49 27.78 -31.09
CA ILE A 537 -29.33 26.88 -29.94
C ILE A 537 -28.95 27.67 -28.67
N MET A 538 -28.03 28.63 -28.78
CA MET A 538 -27.53 29.42 -27.65
C MET A 538 -28.55 30.44 -27.09
N ASN A 539 -29.64 30.70 -27.83
CA ASN A 539 -30.78 31.52 -27.40
C ASN A 539 -31.73 30.78 -26.45
N HIS A 540 -31.62 29.45 -26.34
CA HIS A 540 -32.34 28.69 -25.32
C HIS A 540 -31.71 28.86 -23.93
N ASN A 541 -32.45 28.42 -22.91
CA ASN A 541 -32.13 28.65 -21.49
C ASN A 541 -31.80 27.36 -20.71
N GLY A 542 -31.20 26.39 -21.38
CA GLY A 542 -30.76 25.13 -20.78
C GLY A 542 -29.49 25.25 -19.92
N VAL A 543 -29.16 24.14 -19.25
CA VAL A 543 -27.91 23.98 -18.50
C VAL A 543 -26.69 24.11 -19.41
N ASP A 544 -26.72 23.55 -20.62
CA ASP A 544 -25.64 23.64 -21.61
C ASP A 544 -25.31 25.10 -21.98
N GLN A 545 -26.34 25.90 -22.30
CA GLN A 545 -26.16 27.31 -22.66
C GLN A 545 -25.67 28.13 -21.47
N PHE A 546 -26.16 27.84 -20.27
CA PHE A 546 -25.68 28.50 -19.06
C PHE A 546 -24.22 28.17 -18.80
N LEU A 547 -23.83 26.90 -18.88
CA LEU A 547 -22.47 26.43 -18.62
C LEU A 547 -21.48 27.02 -19.64
N THR A 548 -21.82 27.04 -20.93
CA THR A 548 -20.99 27.72 -21.97
C THR A 548 -20.76 29.19 -21.65
N LYS A 549 -21.76 29.90 -21.09
CA LYS A 549 -21.64 31.32 -20.76
C LYS A 549 -20.73 31.57 -19.54
N ILE A 550 -20.82 30.72 -18.52
CA ILE A 550 -20.10 30.95 -17.24
C ILE A 550 -18.75 30.22 -17.16
N PHE A 551 -18.49 29.24 -18.04
CA PHE A 551 -17.29 28.42 -18.01
C PHE A 551 -16.74 28.22 -19.45
N PRO A 552 -15.88 29.15 -19.94
CA PRO A 552 -15.37 29.11 -21.31
C PRO A 552 -14.69 27.79 -21.72
N ASP A 553 -14.02 27.13 -20.77
CA ASP A 553 -13.35 25.84 -20.98
C ASP A 553 -14.34 24.71 -21.35
N TYR A 554 -15.63 24.90 -21.12
CA TYR A 554 -16.66 23.94 -21.51
C TYR A 554 -16.72 23.72 -23.03
N GLU A 555 -16.42 24.73 -23.84
CA GLU A 555 -16.35 24.58 -25.29
C GLU A 555 -15.27 23.58 -25.72
N LYS A 556 -14.16 23.47 -24.96
CA LYS A 556 -13.12 22.46 -25.21
C LYS A 556 -13.62 21.04 -24.88
N VAL A 557 -14.46 20.89 -23.86
CA VAL A 557 -15.13 19.62 -23.54
C VAL A 557 -16.07 19.22 -24.68
N LYS A 558 -16.91 20.15 -25.16
CA LYS A 558 -17.80 19.92 -26.31
C LYS A 558 -17.02 19.54 -27.56
N ALA A 559 -15.91 20.23 -27.83
CA ALA A 559 -15.06 19.96 -28.99
C ALA A 559 -14.42 18.56 -28.90
N ALA A 560 -13.86 18.17 -27.75
CA ALA A 560 -13.26 16.85 -27.57
C ALA A 560 -14.28 15.72 -27.73
N TYR A 561 -15.45 15.85 -27.13
CA TYR A 561 -16.51 14.85 -27.26
C TYR A 561 -17.10 14.82 -28.68
N GLY A 562 -17.39 16.01 -29.22
CA GLY A 562 -17.91 16.20 -30.56
C GLY A 562 -16.99 15.63 -31.64
N TYR A 563 -15.67 15.80 -31.50
CA TYR A 563 -14.68 15.19 -32.40
C TYR A 563 -14.85 13.66 -32.49
N VAL A 564 -14.86 12.99 -31.33
CA VAL A 564 -14.94 11.53 -31.29
C VAL A 564 -16.29 11.05 -31.82
N ARG A 565 -17.39 11.77 -31.55
CA ARG A 565 -18.71 11.46 -32.12
C ARG A 565 -18.79 11.67 -33.62
N TYR A 566 -18.21 12.76 -34.13
CA TYR A 566 -18.18 13.07 -35.55
C TYR A 566 -17.44 12.00 -36.35
N ASN A 567 -16.35 11.48 -35.77
CA ASN A 567 -15.53 10.39 -36.31
C ASN A 567 -15.89 9.03 -35.68
N GLY A 568 -17.10 8.89 -35.14
CA GLY A 568 -17.48 7.69 -34.38
C GLY A 568 -17.48 6.41 -35.23
N GLY A 569 -17.60 6.53 -36.56
CA GLY A 569 -17.41 5.41 -37.49
C GLY A 569 -16.00 4.83 -37.39
N ASP A 570 -14.99 5.68 -37.38
CA ASP A 570 -13.58 5.31 -37.33
C ASP A 570 -13.24 4.61 -36.00
N PHE A 571 -13.96 4.93 -34.92
CA PHE A 571 -13.86 4.26 -33.63
C PHE A 571 -14.79 3.04 -33.50
N GLY A 572 -15.20 2.39 -34.58
CA GLY A 572 -16.03 1.17 -34.49
C GLY A 572 -17.45 1.41 -33.96
N GLY A 573 -17.98 2.63 -34.12
CA GLY A 573 -19.33 3.03 -33.72
C GLY A 573 -19.42 3.66 -32.32
N GLU A 574 -20.66 3.77 -31.82
CA GLU A 574 -20.95 4.44 -30.54
C GLU A 574 -20.20 3.80 -29.37
N ILE A 575 -20.14 2.48 -29.32
CA ILE A 575 -19.49 1.76 -28.22
C ILE A 575 -17.98 2.05 -28.19
N GLY A 576 -17.30 1.99 -29.34
CA GLY A 576 -15.85 2.22 -29.38
C GLY A 576 -15.46 3.70 -29.22
N THR A 577 -16.32 4.62 -29.70
CA THR A 577 -16.23 6.06 -29.40
C THR A 577 -16.07 6.27 -27.89
N TYR A 578 -16.91 5.64 -27.07
CA TYR A 578 -16.86 5.86 -25.64
C TYR A 578 -15.73 5.07 -24.92
N TYR A 579 -15.40 3.85 -25.38
CA TYR A 579 -14.38 3.05 -24.68
C TYR A 579 -12.96 3.54 -24.89
N TYR A 580 -12.64 4.03 -26.08
CA TYR A 580 -11.25 4.28 -26.44
C TYR A 580 -11.03 5.63 -27.13
N GLY A 581 -11.98 6.08 -27.96
CA GLY A 581 -11.88 7.41 -28.58
C GLY A 581 -11.92 8.56 -27.56
N LEU A 582 -12.92 8.54 -26.66
CA LEU A 582 -13.12 9.60 -25.68
C LEU A 582 -11.99 9.68 -24.65
N ASN A 583 -11.46 8.52 -24.25
CA ASN A 583 -10.31 8.45 -23.34
C ASN A 583 -9.10 9.20 -23.90
N LEU A 584 -8.75 8.92 -25.16
CA LEU A 584 -7.61 9.56 -25.80
C LEU A 584 -7.86 11.07 -25.98
N ALA A 585 -9.04 11.46 -26.45
CA ALA A 585 -9.39 12.87 -26.66
C ALA A 585 -9.41 13.69 -25.36
N PHE A 586 -10.00 13.16 -24.29
CA PHE A 586 -10.08 13.88 -23.02
C PHE A 586 -8.72 13.97 -22.34
N LYS A 587 -7.93 12.90 -22.34
CA LYS A 587 -6.56 12.91 -21.80
C LYS A 587 -5.64 13.86 -22.57
N ALA A 588 -5.79 13.97 -23.89
CA ALA A 588 -5.04 14.94 -24.66
C ALA A 588 -5.28 16.40 -24.20
N TYR A 589 -6.49 16.75 -23.75
CA TYR A 589 -6.79 18.06 -23.15
C TYR A 589 -6.61 18.10 -21.62
N GLY A 590 -6.10 17.03 -20.99
CA GLY A 590 -5.99 16.92 -19.54
C GLY A 590 -7.34 16.97 -18.81
N ILE A 591 -8.42 16.59 -19.48
CA ILE A 591 -9.74 16.41 -18.87
C ILE A 591 -9.72 15.06 -18.13
N PRO A 592 -9.87 15.04 -16.80
CA PRO A 592 -9.86 13.82 -16.03
C PRO A 592 -11.03 12.91 -16.43
N THR A 593 -10.72 11.72 -16.92
CA THR A 593 -11.70 10.65 -17.12
C THR A 593 -11.27 9.43 -16.36
N ARG A 594 -12.24 8.74 -15.75
CA ARG A 594 -11.99 7.40 -15.26
C ARG A 594 -12.74 6.47 -16.18
N ILE A 595 -12.03 5.54 -16.80
CA ILE A 595 -12.66 4.47 -17.59
C ILE A 595 -11.95 3.17 -17.19
N ASN A 596 -12.00 2.89 -15.89
CA ASN A 596 -11.78 1.58 -15.36
C ASN A 596 -13.02 0.72 -15.54
N SER A 597 -12.90 -0.15 -16.55
CA SER A 597 -13.86 -1.13 -17.02
C SER A 597 -14.39 -1.99 -15.88
N LEU A 598 -15.67 -1.85 -15.56
CA LEU A 598 -16.37 -2.84 -14.76
C LEU A 598 -17.34 -3.64 -15.63
N ALA A 599 -17.17 -4.96 -15.63
CA ALA A 599 -18.02 -5.90 -16.33
C ALA A 599 -19.31 -6.13 -15.55
N ILE A 600 -20.39 -5.46 -15.93
CA ILE A 600 -21.73 -5.87 -15.52
C ILE A 600 -22.35 -6.54 -16.75
N ASN A 601 -22.38 -7.88 -16.76
CA ASN A 601 -22.88 -8.79 -17.80
C ASN A 601 -21.88 -9.20 -18.92
N LYS A 602 -21.20 -10.34 -18.73
CA LYS A 602 -20.57 -11.15 -19.81
C LYS A 602 -19.43 -10.49 -20.60
N GLY A 603 -18.59 -9.67 -19.96
CA GLY A 603 -17.28 -9.32 -20.52
C GLY A 603 -17.22 -8.15 -21.50
N ARG A 604 -18.18 -7.22 -21.44
CA ARG A 604 -18.02 -5.89 -22.07
C ARG A 604 -18.12 -4.80 -20.99
N SER A 605 -17.13 -3.92 -21.02
CA SER A 605 -16.80 -2.86 -20.05
C SER A 605 -17.96 -1.88 -19.83
N ALA A 606 -18.19 -1.35 -18.63
CA ALA A 606 -19.02 -0.15 -18.43
C ALA A 606 -18.17 0.96 -17.81
N TYR A 607 -18.42 2.18 -18.29
CA TYR A 607 -17.74 3.45 -18.04
C TYR A 607 -17.61 3.77 -16.54
N SER A 608 -16.47 4.31 -16.08
CA SER A 608 -16.40 4.91 -14.73
C SER A 608 -17.01 6.31 -14.82
N SER A 609 -18.29 6.31 -14.54
CA SER A 609 -19.18 7.27 -15.16
C SER A 609 -20.37 7.43 -14.25
N ILE A 610 -21.03 8.57 -14.38
CA ILE A 610 -22.34 8.74 -13.77
C ILE A 610 -23.32 7.82 -14.53
N TYR A 611 -24.20 7.18 -13.80
CA TYR A 611 -25.15 6.22 -14.35
C TYR A 611 -26.57 6.54 -13.88
N ILE A 612 -27.53 6.13 -14.68
CA ILE A 612 -28.97 6.26 -14.40
C ILE A 612 -29.62 4.88 -14.32
N TYR A 613 -30.56 4.74 -13.39
CA TYR A 613 -31.35 3.54 -13.23
C TYR A 613 -32.82 3.91 -13.02
N LYS A 614 -33.80 3.26 -13.66
CA LYS A 614 -33.66 2.26 -14.73
C LYS A 614 -33.43 2.96 -16.07
N ALA A 615 -32.31 2.70 -16.74
CA ALA A 615 -32.04 3.25 -18.07
C ALA A 615 -33.10 2.81 -19.12
N PRO A 616 -33.51 3.68 -20.06
CA PRO A 616 -34.38 3.32 -21.19
C PRO A 616 -33.78 2.24 -22.09
N LEU A 617 -34.61 1.47 -22.79
CA LEU A 617 -34.19 0.31 -23.62
C LEU A 617 -33.23 0.67 -24.78
N SER A 618 -33.18 1.93 -25.21
CA SER A 618 -32.32 2.41 -26.29
C SER A 618 -31.24 3.40 -25.82
N THR A 619 -31.08 3.57 -24.51
CA THR A 619 -30.10 4.48 -23.93
C THR A 619 -29.12 3.73 -23.05
N ILE A 620 -27.82 3.95 -23.26
CA ILE A 620 -26.77 3.38 -22.41
C ILE A 620 -26.89 3.98 -21.01
N GLY A 621 -26.94 3.13 -19.99
CA GLY A 621 -27.17 3.56 -18.61
C GLY A 621 -26.03 4.32 -17.94
N GLY A 622 -24.86 4.49 -18.59
CA GLY A 622 -23.70 5.22 -18.05
C GLY A 622 -23.11 6.21 -19.06
N GLU A 623 -22.50 7.28 -18.57
CA GLU A 623 -22.00 8.41 -19.35
C GLU A 623 -20.79 9.09 -18.69
N PHE A 624 -19.84 9.55 -19.52
CA PHE A 624 -18.65 10.28 -19.07
C PHE A 624 -18.96 11.42 -18.10
N ILE A 625 -18.01 11.76 -17.24
CA ILE A 625 -18.06 12.93 -16.36
C ILE A 625 -16.79 13.76 -16.55
N PHE A 626 -16.89 15.05 -16.30
CA PHE A 626 -15.74 15.94 -16.18
C PHE A 626 -15.91 16.83 -14.94
N PRO A 627 -14.84 17.08 -14.16
CA PRO A 627 -14.95 17.79 -12.89
C PRO A 627 -15.09 19.30 -13.13
N LEU A 628 -16.16 19.91 -12.61
CA LEU A 628 -16.35 21.36 -12.67
C LEU A 628 -15.72 22.05 -11.45
N PRO A 629 -15.03 23.20 -11.62
CA PRO A 629 -14.55 24.00 -10.49
C PRO A 629 -15.69 24.38 -9.53
N LYS A 630 -15.38 24.50 -8.24
CA LYS A 630 -16.39 24.74 -7.19
C LYS A 630 -17.25 25.98 -7.48
N ASN A 631 -16.63 27.09 -7.89
CA ASN A 631 -17.36 28.32 -8.22
C ASN A 631 -18.39 28.11 -9.36
N ILE A 632 -18.07 27.27 -10.35
CA ILE A 632 -19.00 26.93 -11.44
C ILE A 632 -20.13 26.04 -10.91
N ARG A 633 -19.82 25.06 -10.06
CA ARG A 633 -20.85 24.21 -9.41
C ARG A 633 -21.78 25.03 -8.53
N ASP A 634 -21.25 26.00 -7.80
CA ASP A 634 -22.04 26.90 -6.95
C ASP A 634 -23.01 27.75 -7.79
N LEU A 635 -22.56 28.28 -8.95
CA LEU A 635 -23.42 29.01 -9.89
C LEU A 635 -24.52 28.12 -10.49
N LEU A 636 -24.20 26.87 -10.83
CA LEU A 636 -25.19 25.90 -11.29
C LEU A 636 -26.23 25.62 -10.19
N LYS A 637 -25.80 25.40 -8.95
CA LYS A 637 -26.72 25.20 -7.80
C LYS A 637 -27.55 26.46 -7.52
N GLN A 638 -26.98 27.64 -7.67
CA GLN A 638 -27.72 28.89 -7.51
C GLN A 638 -28.86 29.01 -8.52
N LYS A 639 -28.63 28.59 -9.77
CA LYS A 639 -29.62 28.69 -10.85
C LYS A 639 -30.63 27.55 -10.87
N TYR A 640 -30.18 26.31 -10.65
CA TYR A 640 -30.98 25.10 -10.83
C TYR A 640 -31.29 24.35 -9.52
N GLY A 641 -30.82 24.86 -8.37
CA GLY A 641 -31.06 24.25 -7.06
C GLY A 641 -30.60 22.80 -6.97
N ASP A 642 -31.42 21.98 -6.33
CA ASP A 642 -31.23 20.54 -6.22
C ASP A 642 -31.68 19.78 -7.49
N GLY A 643 -31.91 20.48 -8.60
CA GLY A 643 -32.23 19.88 -9.90
C GLY A 643 -31.01 19.35 -10.65
N ILE A 644 -29.80 19.57 -10.11
CA ILE A 644 -28.53 19.07 -10.64
C ILE A 644 -27.76 18.36 -9.52
N VAL A 645 -27.20 17.20 -9.82
CA VAL A 645 -26.31 16.45 -8.93
C VAL A 645 -24.89 16.38 -9.51
N PHE A 646 -23.91 16.29 -8.61
CA PHE A 646 -22.49 16.16 -8.95
C PHE A 646 -21.92 14.90 -8.29
N SER A 647 -20.95 14.27 -8.94
CA SER A 647 -20.19 13.18 -8.33
C SER A 647 -19.20 13.73 -7.26
N PRO A 648 -18.59 12.88 -6.42
CA PRO A 648 -17.73 13.34 -5.32
C PRO A 648 -16.47 14.11 -5.71
N GLU A 649 -16.00 14.02 -6.95
CA GLU A 649 -14.95 14.89 -7.51
C GLU A 649 -15.48 16.20 -8.11
N GLY A 650 -16.78 16.45 -7.96
CA GLY A 650 -17.48 17.52 -8.66
C GLY A 650 -17.73 17.24 -10.14
N GLY A 651 -17.76 15.97 -10.53
CA GLY A 651 -18.02 15.55 -11.90
C GLY A 651 -19.43 15.88 -12.33
N PHE A 652 -19.56 16.38 -13.55
CA PHE A 652 -20.82 16.74 -14.20
C PHE A 652 -20.94 16.05 -15.56
N SER A 653 -22.16 15.69 -15.92
CA SER A 653 -22.59 15.26 -17.26
C SER A 653 -24.10 15.47 -17.39
N MET A 654 -24.67 15.13 -18.56
CA MET A 654 -26.12 15.16 -18.77
C MET A 654 -26.88 14.25 -17.80
N TYR A 655 -26.28 13.15 -17.35
CA TYR A 655 -26.89 12.27 -16.34
C TYR A 655 -26.89 12.86 -14.93
N GLY A 656 -26.30 14.04 -14.72
CA GLY A 656 -26.45 14.83 -13.49
C GLY A 656 -27.74 15.65 -13.42
N LEU A 657 -28.57 15.65 -14.46
CA LEU A 657 -29.78 16.47 -14.56
C LEU A 657 -30.99 15.80 -13.89
N LYS A 658 -31.04 15.90 -12.56
CA LYS A 658 -32.01 15.19 -11.72
C LYS A 658 -33.46 15.41 -12.13
N ASP A 659 -33.89 16.66 -12.28
CA ASP A 659 -35.33 16.96 -12.45
C ASP A 659 -35.88 16.46 -13.79
N GLY A 660 -35.08 16.53 -14.85
CA GLY A 660 -35.40 15.97 -16.15
C GLY A 660 -35.42 14.45 -16.11
N LEU A 661 -34.40 13.82 -15.54
CA LEU A 661 -34.33 12.37 -15.40
C LEU A 661 -35.47 11.80 -14.53
N GLU A 662 -35.86 12.49 -13.47
CA GLU A 662 -36.98 12.09 -12.62
C GLU A 662 -38.31 12.09 -13.40
N LYS A 663 -38.52 13.10 -14.25
CA LYS A 663 -39.68 13.19 -15.16
C LYS A 663 -39.63 12.12 -16.26
N ASP A 664 -38.43 11.75 -16.71
CA ASP A 664 -38.22 10.63 -17.64
C ASP A 664 -38.37 9.25 -16.96
N GLY A 665 -38.67 9.21 -15.66
CA GLY A 665 -38.98 7.98 -14.93
C GLY A 665 -37.76 7.27 -14.34
N MET A 666 -36.59 7.94 -14.28
CA MET A 666 -35.44 7.38 -13.57
C MET A 666 -35.74 7.29 -12.07
N LEU A 667 -35.22 6.24 -11.46
CA LEU A 667 -35.35 5.89 -10.05
C LEU A 667 -34.09 6.26 -9.25
N GLU A 668 -32.93 6.33 -9.91
CA GLU A 668 -31.64 6.55 -9.27
C GLU A 668 -30.65 7.18 -10.26
N ILE A 669 -29.83 8.08 -9.73
CA ILE A 669 -28.58 8.57 -10.34
C ILE A 669 -27.45 8.16 -9.40
N GLY A 670 -26.40 7.58 -9.95
CA GLY A 670 -25.24 7.22 -9.15
C GLY A 670 -23.94 7.35 -9.91
N THR A 671 -22.85 7.13 -9.18
CA THR A 671 -21.50 7.01 -9.74
C THR A 671 -20.79 5.88 -9.02
N CYS A 672 -19.55 5.61 -9.40
CA CYS A 672 -18.81 4.49 -8.84
C CYS A 672 -17.32 4.76 -8.87
N PHE A 673 -16.67 4.46 -7.72
CA PHE A 673 -15.22 4.36 -7.66
C PHE A 673 -14.86 2.91 -7.42
N TYR A 674 -14.45 2.25 -8.49
CA TYR A 674 -14.05 0.87 -8.42
C TYR A 674 -12.54 0.76 -8.38
N ARG A 675 -12.03 0.18 -7.30
CA ARG A 675 -10.71 -0.44 -7.30
C ARG A 675 -10.87 -1.94 -7.12
N ILE A 676 -11.10 -2.62 -8.22
CA ILE A 676 -11.29 -4.07 -8.25
C ILE A 676 -9.92 -4.71 -8.16
N THR A 677 -9.65 -5.42 -7.06
CA THR A 677 -8.42 -6.21 -6.95
C THR A 677 -8.61 -7.64 -7.37
N LYS A 678 -7.47 -8.32 -7.59
CA LYS A 678 -7.39 -9.76 -7.85
C LYS A 678 -8.20 -10.61 -6.85
N ASP A 679 -8.34 -10.15 -5.61
CA ASP A 679 -9.03 -10.86 -4.53
C ASP A 679 -10.56 -10.76 -4.60
N VAL A 680 -11.09 -9.80 -5.35
CA VAL A 680 -12.54 -9.63 -5.52
C VAL A 680 -13.07 -10.71 -6.46
N LYS A 681 -13.78 -11.70 -5.91
CA LYS A 681 -14.36 -12.81 -6.70
C LYS A 681 -15.59 -12.37 -7.51
N VAL A 682 -16.45 -11.52 -6.94
CA VAL A 682 -17.66 -10.97 -7.57
C VAL A 682 -17.76 -9.50 -7.17
N ILE A 683 -17.95 -8.59 -8.14
CA ILE A 683 -18.31 -7.21 -7.82
C ILE A 683 -19.79 -7.19 -7.48
N ASP A 684 -20.11 -6.65 -6.31
CA ASP A 684 -21.47 -6.31 -5.92
C ASP A 684 -21.68 -4.82 -6.23
N PRO A 685 -22.35 -4.48 -7.35
CA PRO A 685 -22.53 -3.09 -7.75
C PRO A 685 -23.31 -2.30 -6.69
N GLU A 686 -24.17 -2.95 -5.91
CA GLU A 686 -24.94 -2.30 -4.86
C GLU A 686 -24.08 -1.87 -3.67
N LYS A 687 -22.95 -2.54 -3.41
CA LYS A 687 -22.02 -2.19 -2.31
C LYS A 687 -20.99 -1.13 -2.67
N HIS A 688 -20.77 -0.90 -3.96
CA HIS A 688 -19.67 -0.04 -4.44
C HIS A 688 -20.17 1.15 -5.28
N LYS A 689 -21.48 1.27 -5.47
CA LYS A 689 -22.10 2.45 -6.05
C LYS A 689 -22.22 3.57 -5.02
N ILE A 690 -22.02 4.79 -5.48
CA ILE A 690 -22.31 6.02 -4.76
C ILE A 690 -23.62 6.54 -5.32
N VAL A 691 -24.67 6.49 -4.52
CA VAL A 691 -25.96 7.05 -4.92
C VAL A 691 -25.92 8.56 -4.77
N LEU A 692 -26.09 9.26 -5.89
CA LEU A 692 -26.14 10.73 -5.98
C LEU A 692 -27.58 11.24 -5.89
N TRP A 693 -28.55 10.42 -6.27
CA TRP A 693 -29.96 10.68 -6.03
C TRP A 693 -30.74 9.39 -6.19
N LYS A 694 -31.83 9.24 -5.44
CA LYS A 694 -32.78 8.17 -5.67
C LYS A 694 -34.19 8.63 -5.31
N LYS A 695 -35.13 8.26 -6.16
CA LYS A 695 -36.55 8.58 -6.05
C LYS A 695 -37.09 7.98 -4.75
N SER A 696 -37.77 8.82 -3.97
CA SER A 696 -38.34 8.46 -2.67
C SER A 696 -39.56 7.56 -2.80
#